data_AF-A0A7W1SRP0-F1
#
_entry.id   AF-A0A7W1SRP0-F1
#
_cell.length_a   1.000
_cell.length_b   1.000
_cell.length_c   1.000
_cell.angle_alpha   90.00
_cell.angle_beta   90.00
_cell.angle_gamma   90.00
#
_symmetry.space_group_name_H-M   'P 1'
#
loop_
_entity.id
_entity.type
_entity.pdbx_description
1 polymer ?
#
loop_
_entity_poly.entity_id
_entity_poly.type
_entity_poly.pdbx_seq_one_letter_code
_entity_poly.pdbx_strand_id
1 'polypeptide(L)'
;PGVNPGHGKVVITVWTPCVAPPTAGTAIASNINACPGNTINLSLNGNSTGAGMTFQWQSSSNNTTWTNIAGAVNPSYAFQASVPLYFRCEVTCGVAAAFSASVFVNVATPLSGTYTINSALPTGGTNFQSFSSLTNLLSCVGVSGPVTVNMATGSGPYTGGVVIGSITGSSAVNTVTINGNGNVINQGSGNHFLTFNGSSYVTIDSMQFINTTPATGMFGIIITGGSQRINITNNKIDVGDNTVFATGGIIISGSVTSATTAGNNGQYINITGNEIIGGYYGITFNGTASYLNCFGNNISNNIVRDFYLYGIYLSNVDTATIANNDISRMNRSTITTFYGIFLTTSRNVKVLKNKIHDAGIGSYTAYPVYVSNSINTLGFETEFINNAVYNIPSTGSIYGYYVLGTRDYMNFYHNTISIESSGTGVIRGFWASTAPNNHNFRNNLISITGNSTGAKHTMYITATSASFASNNNVLHMGATAGLNHVGYWLADRTSLFDWQSNSFQDANSVNMDPVFANLSGGDVTPLSLSVDNVGAPLGITTDLNNATRSATTPDAGAIEFTGLTGDISLTGAKLERKNICYNPNDTVAITIKNLFGATVDFSVNPLTTVWAVTGPVNSTGTIVINTGTLAVGATLEVKSFTVNMALPGIYTLNAYIQPNAVNQSATNDTLVNPFTSEVRSILALSPLTSTITSPYVTTKLNANSPLFPGGAVKFSELVHFKSSTGAPTGGWPAWVADDDNVEISGVPNSSIAGYVIETWQTNAATVERVHTFPAGAVMSPNGTAYLG
;
A
#
# COMPACT_ATOMS: atom_id res chain seq x y z
N PRO A 1 52.44 41.44 -58.16
CA PRO A 1 53.42 40.83 -59.10
C PRO A 1 54.84 41.25 -58.71
N GLY A 2 55.66 40.47 -58.01
CA GLY A 2 55.82 39.03 -58.01
C GLY A 2 57.32 38.77 -58.13
N VAL A 3 57.86 38.01 -57.16
CA VAL A 3 59.19 37.39 -57.04
C VAL A 3 60.06 37.98 -55.92
N ASN A 4 60.11 37.27 -54.80
CA ASN A 4 61.25 37.26 -53.86
C ASN A 4 61.46 35.79 -53.43
N PRO A 5 62.68 35.24 -53.45
CA PRO A 5 62.92 33.81 -53.27
C PRO A 5 62.81 33.47 -51.78
N GLY A 6 61.71 32.82 -51.40
CA GLY A 6 61.51 32.30 -50.06
C GLY A 6 62.50 31.16 -49.79
N HIS A 7 63.53 31.44 -48.99
CA HIS A 7 64.37 30.42 -48.39
C HIS A 7 63.48 29.46 -47.58
N GLY A 8 63.38 28.21 -48.03
CA GLY A 8 62.79 27.14 -47.24
C GLY A 8 63.61 26.96 -45.97
N LYS A 9 63.01 27.25 -44.81
CA LYS A 9 63.57 26.87 -43.52
C LYS A 9 63.51 25.34 -43.42
N VAL A 10 64.61 24.68 -43.73
CA VAL A 10 64.79 23.25 -43.40
C VAL A 10 64.99 23.17 -41.89
N VAL A 11 63.97 22.71 -41.17
CA VAL A 11 64.13 22.30 -39.79
C VAL A 11 64.77 20.92 -39.81
N ILE A 12 66.10 20.86 -39.65
CA ILE A 12 66.79 19.59 -39.40
C ILE A 12 66.60 19.28 -37.91
N THR A 13 65.61 18.46 -37.60
CA THR A 13 65.50 17.88 -36.26
C THR A 13 66.55 16.78 -36.14
N VAL A 14 67.70 17.09 -35.55
CA VAL A 14 68.70 16.09 -35.19
C VAL A 14 68.17 15.33 -33.99
N TRP A 15 67.66 14.12 -34.23
CA TRP A 15 67.31 13.21 -33.14
C TRP A 15 68.60 12.68 -32.52
N THR A 16 68.71 12.75 -31.20
CA THR A 16 69.78 12.04 -30.48
C THR A 16 69.70 10.55 -30.82
N PRO A 17 70.80 9.91 -31.25
CA PRO A 17 70.85 8.46 -31.43
C PRO A 17 70.40 7.74 -30.15
N CYS A 18 69.75 6.60 -30.28
CA CYS A 18 69.42 5.78 -29.12
C CYS A 18 70.69 5.39 -28.35
N VAL A 19 70.58 5.28 -27.02
CA VAL A 19 71.70 4.87 -26.15
C VAL A 19 71.61 3.36 -25.92
N ALA A 20 72.74 2.66 -26.10
CA ALA A 20 72.85 1.23 -25.84
C ALA A 20 73.60 0.97 -24.51
N PRO A 21 73.08 0.12 -23.61
CA PRO A 21 71.80 -0.58 -23.69
C PRO A 21 70.60 0.38 -23.46
N PRO A 22 69.46 0.15 -24.13
CA PRO A 22 68.26 0.95 -23.92
C PRO A 22 67.67 0.69 -22.52
N THR A 23 66.90 1.65 -21.99
CA THR A 23 66.07 1.45 -20.80
C THR A 23 64.66 1.13 -21.25
N ALA A 24 64.15 -0.07 -20.93
CA ALA A 24 62.83 -0.50 -21.40
C ALA A 24 61.66 -0.03 -20.53
N GLY A 25 61.92 0.42 -19.28
CA GLY A 25 60.90 0.96 -18.39
C GLY A 25 59.91 -0.09 -17.87
N THR A 26 58.66 0.32 -17.65
CA THR A 26 57.55 -0.52 -17.17
C THR A 26 56.41 -0.53 -18.18
N ALA A 27 55.86 -1.70 -18.50
CA ALA A 27 54.61 -1.81 -19.24
C ALA A 27 53.43 -1.40 -18.36
N ILE A 28 52.53 -0.59 -18.89
CA ILE A 28 51.31 -0.15 -18.23
C ILE A 28 50.13 -0.51 -19.14
N ALA A 29 49.06 -1.05 -18.55
CA ALA A 29 47.80 -1.26 -19.24
C ALA A 29 46.80 -0.17 -18.82
N SER A 30 45.97 0.28 -19.74
CA SER A 30 44.88 1.22 -19.44
C SER A 30 43.88 0.68 -18.43
N ASN A 31 43.73 -0.65 -18.35
CA ASN A 31 42.99 -1.36 -17.31
C ASN A 31 43.56 -2.77 -17.15
N ILE A 32 43.86 -3.17 -15.91
CA ILE A 32 44.38 -4.51 -15.59
C ILE A 32 43.28 -5.53 -15.29
N ASN A 33 42.03 -5.11 -15.13
CA ASN A 33 40.85 -5.96 -14.95
C ASN A 33 39.88 -5.72 -16.12
N ALA A 34 40.14 -6.39 -17.25
CA ALA A 34 39.42 -6.18 -18.49
C ALA A 34 38.17 -7.06 -18.59
N CYS A 35 37.12 -6.52 -19.21
CA CYS A 35 36.01 -7.32 -19.71
C CYS A 35 36.41 -8.01 -21.02
N PRO A 36 35.96 -9.24 -21.29
CA PRO A 36 36.16 -9.88 -22.58
C PRO A 36 35.70 -8.98 -23.75
N GLY A 37 36.54 -8.80 -24.75
CA GLY A 37 36.27 -7.97 -25.92
C GLY A 37 36.43 -6.46 -25.71
N ASN A 38 36.96 -6.01 -24.58
CA ASN A 38 37.34 -4.60 -24.40
C ASN A 38 38.72 -4.30 -24.97
N THR A 39 38.85 -3.12 -25.59
CA THR A 39 40.15 -2.60 -26.03
C THR A 39 40.99 -2.19 -24.82
N ILE A 40 42.16 -2.81 -24.68
CA ILE A 40 43.18 -2.44 -23.70
C ILE A 40 44.34 -1.78 -24.45
N ASN A 41 44.73 -0.59 -23.98
CA ASN A 41 45.91 0.11 -24.49
C ASN A 41 47.09 -0.17 -23.56
N LEU A 42 48.14 -0.74 -24.12
CA LEU A 42 49.45 -0.86 -23.49
C LEU A 42 50.31 0.33 -23.85
N SER A 43 51.10 0.81 -22.90
CA SER A 43 52.12 1.82 -23.09
C SER A 43 53.34 1.55 -22.21
N LEU A 44 54.44 2.23 -22.50
CA LEU A 44 55.64 2.20 -21.68
C LEU A 44 55.78 3.48 -20.86
N ASN A 45 56.23 3.33 -19.62
CA ASN A 45 56.63 4.43 -18.75
C ASN A 45 58.10 4.29 -18.37
N GLY A 46 58.85 5.40 -18.47
CA GLY A 46 60.28 5.43 -18.16
C GLY A 46 61.19 4.74 -19.18
N ASN A 47 60.70 4.48 -20.40
CA ASN A 47 61.54 3.94 -21.47
C ASN A 47 62.43 5.03 -22.11
N SER A 48 63.60 4.63 -22.62
CA SER A 48 64.45 5.51 -23.41
C SER A 48 63.80 5.90 -24.74
N THR A 49 64.13 7.09 -25.25
CA THR A 49 63.73 7.60 -26.57
C THR A 49 64.98 7.99 -27.38
N GLY A 50 64.92 7.90 -28.70
CA GLY A 50 66.05 8.23 -29.57
C GLY A 50 65.94 7.62 -30.97
N ALA A 51 66.64 8.18 -31.94
CA ALA A 51 66.66 7.66 -33.32
C ALA A 51 67.33 6.28 -33.37
N GLY A 52 66.69 5.32 -34.06
CA GLY A 52 67.15 3.94 -34.16
C GLY A 52 66.61 2.99 -33.09
N MET A 53 65.72 3.46 -32.20
CA MET A 53 65.00 2.61 -31.25
C MET A 53 63.90 1.81 -31.96
N THR A 54 63.80 0.52 -31.66
CA THR A 54 62.68 -0.32 -32.08
C THR A 54 61.97 -0.93 -30.88
N PHE A 55 60.69 -1.26 -31.06
CA PHE A 55 59.82 -1.81 -30.03
C PHE A 55 59.22 -3.12 -30.54
N GLN A 56 59.01 -4.08 -29.64
CA GLN A 56 58.27 -5.30 -29.93
C GLN A 56 57.52 -5.76 -28.68
N TRP A 57 56.19 -5.65 -28.68
CA TRP A 57 55.38 -6.18 -27.60
C TRP A 57 55.35 -7.71 -27.62
N GLN A 58 55.38 -8.29 -26.42
CA GLN A 58 55.34 -9.72 -26.18
C GLN A 58 54.22 -10.06 -25.18
N SER A 59 53.58 -11.22 -25.35
CA SER A 59 52.62 -11.76 -24.38
C SER A 59 53.10 -13.09 -23.79
N SER A 60 52.59 -13.42 -22.60
CA SER A 60 52.90 -14.66 -21.88
C SER A 60 51.74 -15.10 -21.00
N SER A 61 51.48 -16.41 -20.91
CA SER A 61 50.50 -16.98 -19.97
C SER A 61 51.07 -17.25 -18.58
N ASN A 62 52.40 -17.30 -18.43
CA ASN A 62 53.09 -17.73 -17.21
C ASN A 62 54.15 -16.72 -16.72
N ASN A 63 54.28 -15.57 -17.39
CA ASN A 63 55.29 -14.53 -17.14
C ASN A 63 56.76 -14.97 -17.36
N THR A 64 57.00 -16.14 -17.96
CA THR A 64 58.35 -16.67 -18.20
C THR A 64 58.61 -16.97 -19.66
N THR A 65 57.63 -17.50 -20.38
CA THR A 65 57.72 -17.83 -21.81
C THR A 65 56.99 -16.77 -22.61
N TRP A 66 57.72 -16.07 -23.48
CA TRP A 66 57.23 -14.87 -24.17
C TRP A 66 57.13 -15.10 -25.68
N THR A 67 56.02 -14.65 -26.27
CA THR A 67 55.78 -14.72 -27.72
C THR A 67 55.62 -13.31 -28.27
N ASN A 68 56.27 -13.00 -29.39
CA ASN A 68 56.11 -11.72 -30.07
C ASN A 68 54.68 -11.55 -30.60
N ILE A 69 54.09 -10.39 -30.36
CA ILE A 69 52.80 -10.01 -30.93
C ILE A 69 53.05 -9.38 -32.30
N ALA A 70 52.62 -10.06 -33.37
CA ALA A 70 52.86 -9.61 -34.74
C ALA A 70 52.31 -8.18 -34.97
N GLY A 71 53.14 -7.30 -35.52
CA GLY A 71 52.78 -5.91 -35.85
C GLY A 71 52.75 -4.93 -34.66
N ALA A 72 52.95 -5.39 -33.43
CA ALA A 72 52.96 -4.56 -32.23
C ALA A 72 54.35 -3.92 -32.00
N VAL A 73 54.75 -3.04 -32.92
CA VAL A 73 56.12 -2.49 -33.02
C VAL A 73 56.26 -1.02 -32.63
N ASN A 74 55.27 -0.50 -31.88
CA ASN A 74 55.22 0.88 -31.40
C ASN A 74 55.33 0.94 -29.87
N PRO A 75 55.72 2.09 -29.27
CA PRO A 75 55.77 2.26 -27.81
C PRO A 75 54.39 2.16 -27.14
N SER A 76 53.31 2.11 -27.92
CA SER A 76 51.97 1.75 -27.49
C SER A 76 51.37 0.64 -28.37
N TYR A 77 50.46 -0.15 -27.80
CA TYR A 77 49.76 -1.22 -28.52
C TYR A 77 48.34 -1.39 -27.98
N ALA A 78 47.35 -1.42 -28.87
CA ALA A 78 45.96 -1.65 -28.53
C ALA A 78 45.53 -3.06 -28.93
N PHE A 79 44.86 -3.79 -28.05
CA PHE A 79 44.34 -5.14 -28.33
C PHE A 79 42.99 -5.37 -27.67
N GLN A 80 42.26 -6.38 -28.15
CA GLN A 80 41.01 -6.84 -27.51
C GLN A 80 41.32 -7.92 -26.49
N ALA A 81 41.00 -7.68 -25.22
CA ALA A 81 41.26 -8.64 -24.15
C ALA A 81 40.33 -9.85 -24.26
N SER A 82 40.86 -11.07 -24.26
CA SER A 82 40.05 -12.30 -24.38
C SER A 82 40.39 -13.34 -23.31
N VAL A 83 41.65 -13.42 -22.91
CA VAL A 83 42.14 -14.30 -21.83
C VAL A 83 43.17 -13.57 -20.97
N PRO A 84 43.34 -13.96 -19.69
CA PRO A 84 44.36 -13.36 -18.82
C PRO A 84 45.78 -13.59 -19.36
N LEU A 85 46.56 -12.52 -19.51
CA LEU A 85 47.93 -12.58 -20.06
C LEU A 85 48.84 -11.55 -19.40
N TYR A 86 50.12 -11.88 -19.31
CA TYR A 86 51.21 -10.95 -19.03
C TYR A 86 51.67 -10.29 -20.33
N PHE A 87 52.00 -9.00 -20.27
CA PHE A 87 52.55 -8.24 -21.39
C PHE A 87 53.85 -7.54 -20.98
N ARG A 88 54.82 -7.52 -21.88
CA ARG A 88 56.04 -6.71 -21.77
C ARG A 88 56.44 -6.19 -23.14
N CYS A 89 57.28 -5.17 -23.20
CA CYS A 89 57.86 -4.70 -24.45
C CYS A 89 59.36 -4.94 -24.45
N GLU A 90 59.87 -5.51 -25.54
CA GLU A 90 61.29 -5.51 -25.87
C GLU A 90 61.62 -4.18 -26.56
N VAL A 91 62.59 -3.46 -26.00
CA VAL A 91 63.08 -2.19 -26.53
C VAL A 91 64.53 -2.41 -26.99
N THR A 92 64.80 -2.10 -28.25
CA THR A 92 66.10 -2.41 -28.88
C THR A 92 66.74 -1.15 -29.44
N CYS A 93 68.05 -1.01 -29.19
CA CYS A 93 68.90 0.00 -29.80
C CYS A 93 70.11 -0.68 -30.44
N GLY A 94 70.17 -0.71 -31.78
CA GLY A 94 71.18 -1.49 -32.50
C GLY A 94 71.03 -3.00 -32.23
N VAL A 95 72.04 -3.61 -31.61
CA VAL A 95 72.04 -5.04 -31.22
C VAL A 95 71.69 -5.28 -29.74
N ALA A 96 71.57 -4.21 -28.94
CA ALA A 96 71.28 -4.31 -27.52
C ALA A 96 69.76 -4.23 -27.27
N ALA A 97 69.21 -5.24 -26.61
CA ALA A 97 67.80 -5.32 -26.23
C ALA A 97 67.64 -5.27 -24.70
N ALA A 98 66.59 -4.60 -24.24
CA ALA A 98 66.13 -4.62 -22.86
C ALA A 98 64.63 -4.88 -22.80
N PHE A 99 64.15 -5.49 -21.72
CA PHE A 99 62.74 -5.84 -21.54
C PHE A 99 62.12 -5.00 -20.44
N SER A 100 60.91 -4.49 -20.68
CA SER A 100 60.17 -3.75 -19.66
C SER A 100 59.76 -4.68 -18.52
N ALA A 101 59.51 -4.11 -17.33
CA ALA A 101 58.73 -4.82 -16.32
C ALA A 101 57.35 -5.18 -16.90
N SER A 102 56.88 -6.40 -16.62
CA SER A 102 55.63 -6.94 -17.17
C SER A 102 54.39 -6.37 -16.48
N VAL A 103 53.29 -6.24 -17.20
CA VAL A 103 51.95 -5.99 -16.65
C VAL A 103 51.06 -7.23 -16.84
N PHE A 104 50.32 -7.63 -15.81
CA PHE A 104 49.30 -8.67 -15.93
C PHE A 104 47.95 -8.02 -16.23
N VAL A 105 47.34 -8.42 -17.34
CA VAL A 105 45.97 -8.05 -17.68
C VAL A 105 45.09 -9.26 -17.38
N ASN A 106 44.33 -9.16 -16.29
CA ASN A 106 43.31 -10.13 -15.92
C ASN A 106 42.06 -9.93 -16.80
N VAL A 107 41.46 -11.02 -17.26
CA VAL A 107 40.21 -11.02 -18.02
C VAL A 107 39.21 -11.89 -17.28
N ALA A 108 38.13 -11.28 -16.79
CA ALA A 108 37.14 -11.99 -16.00
C ALA A 108 36.31 -12.96 -16.88
N THR A 109 35.92 -14.10 -16.31
CA THR A 109 35.17 -15.15 -17.02
C THR A 109 33.66 -15.01 -16.83
N PRO A 110 32.84 -15.38 -17.83
CA PRO A 110 31.38 -15.37 -17.71
C PRO A 110 30.88 -16.18 -16.51
N LEU A 111 29.84 -15.70 -15.84
CA LEU A 111 29.31 -16.35 -14.63
C LEU A 111 28.55 -17.64 -14.98
N SER A 112 28.60 -18.61 -14.06
CA SER A 112 27.83 -19.85 -14.13
C SER A 112 27.76 -20.48 -12.74
N GLY A 113 26.59 -21.00 -12.35
CA GLY A 113 26.36 -21.63 -11.05
C GLY A 113 25.88 -20.67 -9.96
N THR A 114 26.18 -21.00 -8.71
CA THR A 114 25.61 -20.31 -7.53
C THR A 114 26.59 -19.34 -6.90
N TYR A 115 26.09 -18.14 -6.57
CA TYR A 115 26.82 -17.06 -5.92
C TYR A 115 26.05 -16.54 -4.70
N THR A 116 26.72 -15.72 -3.90
CA THR A 116 26.15 -15.08 -2.71
C THR A 116 26.38 -13.57 -2.77
N ILE A 117 25.43 -12.78 -2.26
CA ILE A 117 25.73 -11.41 -1.82
C ILE A 117 25.74 -11.40 -0.30
N ASN A 118 26.90 -11.10 0.28
CA ASN A 118 27.07 -10.93 1.71
C ASN A 118 28.09 -9.81 2.00
N SER A 119 27.61 -8.70 2.56
CA SER A 119 28.40 -7.52 2.91
C SER A 119 29.40 -7.76 4.05
N ALA A 120 29.16 -8.77 4.89
CA ALA A 120 30.03 -9.13 6.01
C ALA A 120 31.20 -10.04 5.62
N LEU A 121 31.18 -10.62 4.42
CA LEU A 121 32.24 -11.49 3.91
C LEU A 121 33.12 -10.74 2.88
N PRO A 122 34.42 -11.04 2.76
CA PRO A 122 35.27 -10.48 1.71
C PRO A 122 34.70 -10.74 0.30
N THR A 123 34.98 -9.83 -0.64
CA THR A 123 34.73 -10.09 -2.06
C THR A 123 35.73 -11.15 -2.54
N GLY A 124 35.24 -12.22 -3.18
CA GLY A 124 36.10 -13.28 -3.71
C GLY A 124 35.40 -14.62 -3.85
N GLY A 125 35.89 -15.46 -4.78
CA GLY A 125 35.26 -16.74 -5.11
C GLY A 125 33.85 -16.54 -5.66
N THR A 126 32.85 -17.00 -4.90
CA THR A 126 31.44 -16.92 -5.26
C THR A 126 30.67 -15.84 -4.48
N ASN A 127 31.34 -14.98 -3.69
CA ASN A 127 30.70 -13.92 -2.89
C ASN A 127 30.91 -12.50 -3.45
N PHE A 128 29.83 -11.72 -3.45
CA PHE A 128 29.79 -10.29 -3.72
C PHE A 128 29.46 -9.52 -2.43
N GLN A 129 30.05 -8.34 -2.22
CA GLN A 129 29.72 -7.51 -1.05
C GLN A 129 28.54 -6.55 -1.27
N SER A 130 28.23 -6.23 -2.53
CA SER A 130 27.18 -5.27 -2.87
C SER A 130 26.41 -5.67 -4.12
N PHE A 131 25.19 -5.15 -4.24
CA PHE A 131 24.38 -5.36 -5.43
C PHE A 131 25.04 -4.76 -6.69
N SER A 132 25.67 -3.57 -6.55
CA SER A 132 26.41 -2.92 -7.63
C SER A 132 27.61 -3.74 -8.14
N SER A 133 28.33 -4.44 -7.25
CA SER A 133 29.46 -5.28 -7.66
C SER A 133 29.02 -6.47 -8.53
N LEU A 134 27.87 -7.08 -8.22
CA LEU A 134 27.26 -8.12 -9.04
C LEU A 134 26.83 -7.58 -10.40
N THR A 135 26.07 -6.48 -10.44
CA THR A 135 25.52 -5.95 -11.69
C THR A 135 26.62 -5.45 -12.64
N ASN A 136 27.68 -4.87 -12.09
CA ASN A 136 28.87 -4.48 -12.86
C ASN A 136 29.57 -5.68 -13.47
N LEU A 137 29.72 -6.79 -12.71
CA LEU A 137 30.33 -7.99 -13.25
C LEU A 137 29.46 -8.66 -14.32
N LEU A 138 28.16 -8.79 -14.09
CA LEU A 138 27.20 -9.31 -15.09
C LEU A 138 27.26 -8.52 -16.41
N SER A 139 27.34 -7.19 -16.33
CA SER A 139 27.46 -6.33 -17.51
C SER A 139 28.82 -6.46 -18.21
N CYS A 140 29.86 -6.85 -17.47
CA CYS A 140 31.22 -7.00 -17.96
C CYS A 140 31.45 -8.35 -18.64
N VAL A 141 31.02 -9.45 -18.03
CA VAL A 141 31.35 -10.82 -18.49
C VAL A 141 30.18 -11.64 -18.99
N GLY A 142 28.94 -11.21 -18.72
CA GLY A 142 27.76 -11.98 -19.04
C GLY A 142 27.69 -13.33 -18.29
N VAL A 143 27.03 -14.30 -18.91
CA VAL A 143 26.82 -15.65 -18.38
C VAL A 143 27.17 -16.72 -19.40
N SER A 144 27.72 -17.85 -18.93
CA SER A 144 27.98 -19.05 -19.75
C SER A 144 27.06 -20.23 -19.39
N GLY A 145 26.32 -20.12 -18.30
CA GLY A 145 25.33 -21.08 -17.82
C GLY A 145 24.29 -20.39 -16.93
N PRO A 146 23.32 -21.14 -16.36
CA PRO A 146 22.39 -20.59 -15.38
C PRO A 146 23.12 -20.01 -14.18
N VAL A 147 22.70 -18.83 -13.71
CA VAL A 147 23.25 -18.15 -12.54
C VAL A 147 22.18 -17.98 -11.48
N THR A 148 22.48 -18.39 -10.26
CA THR A 148 21.64 -18.12 -9.08
C THR A 148 22.46 -17.35 -8.05
N VAL A 149 21.95 -16.23 -7.58
CA VAL A 149 22.58 -15.42 -6.54
C VAL A 149 21.68 -15.39 -5.30
N ASN A 150 22.19 -15.84 -4.16
CA ASN A 150 21.48 -15.81 -2.89
C ASN A 150 22.01 -14.69 -2.01
N MET A 151 21.18 -13.71 -1.67
CA MET A 151 21.54 -12.70 -0.69
C MET A 151 21.51 -13.33 0.71
N ALA A 152 22.59 -13.23 1.48
CA ALA A 152 22.63 -13.77 2.84
C ALA A 152 21.58 -13.04 3.71
N THR A 153 20.76 -13.78 4.44
CA THR A 153 19.71 -13.21 5.29
C THR A 153 20.31 -12.23 6.31
N GLY A 154 19.74 -11.03 6.40
CA GLY A 154 20.21 -10.00 7.35
C GLY A 154 21.54 -9.34 6.98
N SER A 155 22.06 -9.56 5.77
CA SER A 155 23.31 -8.96 5.30
C SER A 155 23.14 -7.55 4.70
N GLY A 156 21.93 -7.00 4.70
CA GLY A 156 21.62 -5.62 4.32
C GLY A 156 21.62 -4.63 5.50
N PRO A 157 21.14 -3.39 5.29
CA PRO A 157 20.57 -2.90 4.04
C PRO A 157 21.64 -2.69 2.96
N TYR A 158 21.29 -3.03 1.72
CA TYR A 158 22.12 -2.73 0.55
C TYR A 158 21.68 -1.42 -0.09
N THR A 159 22.57 -0.81 -0.87
CA THR A 159 22.28 0.43 -1.59
C THR A 159 21.72 0.12 -2.99
N GLY A 160 20.57 0.72 -3.32
CA GLY A 160 19.96 0.72 -4.65
C GLY A 160 20.58 1.75 -5.59
N GLY A 161 19.82 2.17 -6.61
CA GLY A 161 20.32 2.99 -7.72
C GLY A 161 21.16 2.18 -8.70
N VAL A 162 20.89 0.87 -8.82
CA VAL A 162 21.65 -0.04 -9.68
C VAL A 162 20.97 -0.24 -11.04
N VAL A 163 21.79 -0.55 -12.04
CA VAL A 163 21.32 -0.88 -13.38
C VAL A 163 21.77 -2.28 -13.73
N ILE A 164 20.83 -3.13 -14.13
CA ILE A 164 21.10 -4.38 -14.82
C ILE A 164 20.97 -4.05 -16.32
N GLY A 165 22.10 -4.13 -17.03
CA GLY A 165 22.13 -3.91 -18.48
C GLY A 165 21.76 -5.17 -19.26
N SER A 166 22.04 -5.15 -20.56
CA SER A 166 22.08 -6.37 -21.38
C SER A 166 23.14 -7.35 -20.87
N ILE A 167 22.79 -8.63 -20.75
CA ILE A 167 23.68 -9.67 -20.23
C ILE A 167 24.05 -10.60 -21.37
N THR A 168 25.31 -10.57 -21.82
CA THR A 168 25.78 -11.46 -22.88
C THR A 168 25.61 -12.92 -22.47
N GLY A 169 25.09 -13.76 -23.38
CA GLY A 169 24.88 -15.18 -23.15
C GLY A 169 23.59 -15.54 -22.41
N SER A 170 22.78 -14.57 -21.97
CA SER A 170 21.49 -14.85 -21.34
C SER A 170 20.49 -15.42 -22.34
N SER A 171 19.72 -16.41 -21.89
CA SER A 171 18.76 -17.14 -22.72
C SER A 171 17.71 -17.85 -21.86
N ALA A 172 16.77 -18.54 -22.50
CA ALA A 172 15.81 -19.39 -21.79
C ALA A 172 16.46 -20.53 -20.98
N VAL A 173 17.72 -20.87 -21.29
CA VAL A 173 18.53 -21.84 -20.53
C VAL A 173 19.44 -21.12 -19.54
N ASN A 174 20.16 -20.09 -19.99
CA ASN A 174 21.10 -19.34 -19.17
C ASN A 174 20.41 -18.14 -18.53
N THR A 175 19.61 -18.40 -17.49
CA THR A 175 18.88 -17.37 -16.75
C THR A 175 19.73 -16.79 -15.61
N VAL A 176 19.41 -15.58 -15.16
CA VAL A 176 19.97 -14.99 -13.93
C VAL A 176 18.85 -14.85 -12.89
N THR A 177 18.98 -15.51 -11.76
CA THR A 177 18.03 -15.43 -10.64
C THR A 177 18.71 -14.83 -9.42
N ILE A 178 18.11 -13.81 -8.82
CA ILE A 178 18.63 -13.13 -7.62
C ILE A 178 17.59 -13.24 -6.51
N ASN A 179 17.88 -14.08 -5.51
CA ASN A 179 17.04 -14.32 -4.35
C ASN A 179 17.42 -13.35 -3.22
N GLY A 180 16.53 -12.43 -2.91
CA GLY A 180 16.69 -11.38 -1.92
C GLY A 180 16.67 -11.87 -0.47
N ASN A 181 15.99 -12.99 -0.19
CA ASN A 181 15.83 -13.57 1.15
C ASN A 181 15.40 -12.52 2.21
N GLY A 182 14.50 -11.62 1.83
CA GLY A 182 13.95 -10.56 2.68
C GLY A 182 14.92 -9.39 2.95
N ASN A 183 16.08 -9.32 2.28
CA ASN A 183 17.01 -8.23 2.50
C ASN A 183 16.46 -6.88 2.00
N VAL A 184 16.81 -5.82 2.74
CA VAL A 184 16.42 -4.45 2.41
C VAL A 184 17.38 -3.84 1.39
N ILE A 185 16.82 -3.17 0.38
CA ILE A 185 17.50 -2.30 -0.58
C ILE A 185 17.02 -0.87 -0.33
N ASN A 186 17.89 -0.05 0.28
CA ASN A 186 17.62 1.36 0.51
C ASN A 186 17.91 2.19 -0.73
N GLN A 187 17.44 3.43 -0.73
CA GLN A 187 17.75 4.37 -1.80
C GLN A 187 19.27 4.59 -1.93
N GLY A 188 19.75 4.68 -3.17
CA GLY A 188 21.09 5.16 -3.48
C GLY A 188 21.10 6.67 -3.71
N SER A 189 22.07 7.14 -4.50
CA SER A 189 22.14 8.53 -4.96
C SER A 189 21.16 8.88 -6.09
N GLY A 190 20.44 7.88 -6.62
CA GLY A 190 19.46 8.03 -7.70
C GLY A 190 18.02 8.18 -7.21
N ASN A 191 17.13 8.49 -8.15
CA ASN A 191 15.68 8.57 -7.95
C ASN A 191 14.97 7.20 -8.17
N HIS A 192 15.70 6.10 -8.11
CA HIS A 192 15.19 4.74 -8.33
C HIS A 192 16.00 3.69 -7.56
N PHE A 193 15.43 2.51 -7.28
CA PHE A 193 16.21 1.41 -6.68
C PHE A 193 16.91 0.55 -7.72
N LEU A 194 16.22 0.16 -8.78
CA LEU A 194 16.71 -0.78 -9.77
C LEU A 194 16.18 -0.43 -11.16
N THR A 195 17.04 -0.46 -12.17
CA THR A 195 16.66 -0.35 -13.57
C THR A 195 17.11 -1.58 -14.35
N PHE A 196 16.20 -2.19 -15.11
CA PHE A 196 16.52 -3.11 -16.20
C PHE A 196 16.59 -2.31 -17.51
N ASN A 197 17.74 -2.33 -18.18
CA ASN A 197 17.95 -1.60 -19.42
C ASN A 197 18.52 -2.53 -20.50
N GLY A 198 17.65 -3.00 -21.40
CA GLY A 198 17.99 -4.01 -22.41
C GLY A 198 18.31 -5.40 -21.85
N SER A 199 17.88 -5.69 -20.62
CA SER A 199 18.11 -6.99 -19.97
C SER A 199 17.15 -8.07 -20.49
N SER A 200 17.56 -9.33 -20.41
CA SER A 200 16.67 -10.45 -20.70
C SER A 200 16.95 -11.65 -19.82
N TYR A 201 15.89 -12.40 -19.47
CA TYR A 201 15.96 -13.64 -18.68
C TYR A 201 16.50 -13.44 -17.25
N VAL A 202 16.00 -12.40 -16.57
CA VAL A 202 16.39 -12.07 -15.20
C VAL A 202 15.20 -12.19 -14.26
N THR A 203 15.40 -12.81 -13.10
CA THR A 203 14.42 -12.91 -12.01
C THR A 203 14.96 -12.23 -10.77
N ILE A 204 14.15 -11.34 -10.17
CA ILE A 204 14.39 -10.79 -8.83
C ILE A 204 13.27 -11.27 -7.90
N ASP A 205 13.65 -11.89 -6.80
CA ASP A 205 12.70 -12.52 -5.88
C ASP A 205 12.93 -12.08 -4.43
N SER A 206 11.86 -11.87 -3.66
CA SER A 206 11.92 -11.74 -2.19
C SER A 206 12.84 -10.63 -1.66
N MET A 207 12.90 -9.47 -2.31
CA MET A 207 13.61 -8.26 -1.85
C MET A 207 12.67 -7.22 -1.22
N GLN A 208 13.19 -6.37 -0.34
CA GLN A 208 12.45 -5.23 0.24
C GLN A 208 13.07 -3.91 -0.19
N PHE A 209 12.48 -3.23 -1.18
CA PHE A 209 12.90 -1.91 -1.63
C PHE A 209 12.20 -0.82 -0.81
N ILE A 210 12.95 -0.02 -0.06
CA ILE A 210 12.40 0.92 0.93
C ILE A 210 12.91 2.34 0.69
N ASN A 211 11.98 3.26 0.43
CA ASN A 211 12.28 4.68 0.34
C ASN A 211 12.41 5.24 1.77
N THR A 212 13.63 5.48 2.20
CA THR A 212 13.93 6.04 3.53
C THR A 212 13.53 7.52 3.67
N THR A 213 13.10 8.16 2.58
CA THR A 213 12.60 9.54 2.53
C THR A 213 11.21 9.59 1.86
N PRO A 214 10.15 9.09 2.51
CA PRO A 214 8.86 8.77 1.86
C PRO A 214 8.16 9.95 1.18
N ALA A 215 8.40 11.18 1.65
CA ALA A 215 7.88 12.40 1.02
C ALA A 215 8.64 12.85 -0.25
N THR A 216 9.84 12.29 -0.50
CA THR A 216 10.66 12.58 -1.69
C THR A 216 10.34 11.60 -2.79
N GLY A 217 10.18 12.12 -4.01
CA GLY A 217 9.79 11.30 -5.14
C GLY A 217 10.83 10.25 -5.53
N MET A 218 10.35 9.02 -5.73
CA MET A 218 11.17 7.85 -6.06
C MET A 218 10.42 6.93 -7.02
N PHE A 219 11.17 6.31 -7.93
CA PHE A 219 10.72 5.15 -8.69
C PHE A 219 11.19 3.87 -7.98
N GLY A 220 10.38 2.83 -7.99
CA GLY A 220 10.79 1.55 -7.42
C GLY A 220 11.73 0.82 -8.38
N ILE A 221 11.15 0.05 -9.29
CA ILE A 221 11.83 -0.71 -10.33
C ILE A 221 11.45 -0.14 -11.70
N ILE A 222 12.44 0.18 -12.52
CA ILE A 222 12.24 0.67 -13.89
C ILE A 222 12.62 -0.43 -14.89
N ILE A 223 11.84 -0.59 -15.95
CA ILE A 223 12.13 -1.49 -17.07
C ILE A 223 12.10 -0.66 -18.35
N THR A 224 13.19 -0.70 -19.10
CA THR A 224 13.39 0.09 -20.32
C THR A 224 14.32 -0.61 -21.32
N GLY A 225 14.56 0.06 -22.45
CA GLY A 225 15.57 -0.36 -23.43
C GLY A 225 15.27 -1.69 -24.14
N GLY A 226 13.99 -2.04 -24.29
CA GLY A 226 13.57 -3.31 -24.90
C GLY A 226 13.87 -4.51 -24.01
N SER A 227 13.86 -4.34 -22.69
CA SER A 227 14.02 -5.46 -21.76
C SER A 227 12.88 -6.47 -21.93
N GLN A 228 13.16 -7.76 -21.80
CA GLN A 228 12.15 -8.79 -22.04
C GLN A 228 12.35 -10.01 -21.15
N ARG A 229 11.27 -10.72 -20.82
CA ARG A 229 11.33 -11.94 -19.98
C ARG A 229 11.99 -11.66 -18.63
N ILE A 230 11.47 -10.65 -17.96
CA ILE A 230 11.88 -10.26 -16.61
C ILE A 230 10.80 -10.72 -15.64
N ASN A 231 11.20 -11.39 -14.56
CA ASN A 231 10.31 -11.78 -13.47
C ASN A 231 10.61 -10.93 -12.24
N ILE A 232 9.58 -10.26 -11.72
CA ILE A 232 9.61 -9.50 -10.47
C ILE A 232 8.64 -10.21 -9.54
N THR A 233 9.17 -10.97 -8.57
CA THR A 233 8.36 -11.88 -7.76
C THR A 233 8.53 -11.69 -6.25
N ASN A 234 7.42 -11.72 -5.50
CA ASN A 234 7.45 -11.72 -4.03
C ASN A 234 8.22 -10.57 -3.37
N ASN A 235 8.37 -9.43 -4.06
CA ASN A 235 9.11 -8.28 -3.54
C ASN A 235 8.15 -7.32 -2.83
N LYS A 236 8.68 -6.59 -1.85
CA LYS A 236 8.05 -5.39 -1.31
C LYS A 236 8.69 -4.16 -1.93
N ILE A 237 7.90 -3.28 -2.54
CA ILE A 237 8.35 -2.02 -3.15
C ILE A 237 7.59 -0.87 -2.50
N ASP A 238 8.25 -0.18 -1.58
CA ASP A 238 7.70 1.00 -0.89
C ASP A 238 8.41 2.27 -1.37
N VAL A 239 7.70 3.06 -2.18
CA VAL A 239 8.22 4.33 -2.73
C VAL A 239 7.73 5.56 -1.95
N GLY A 240 6.96 5.36 -0.88
CA GLY A 240 6.45 6.43 -0.02
C GLY A 240 5.21 7.16 -0.54
N ASP A 241 4.66 8.05 0.30
CA ASP A 241 3.37 8.73 0.16
C ASP A 241 3.44 10.10 -0.54
N ASN A 242 4.49 10.35 -1.32
CA ASN A 242 4.65 11.56 -2.13
C ASN A 242 3.53 11.72 -3.20
N THR A 243 3.32 12.95 -3.68
CA THR A 243 2.32 13.30 -4.72
C THR A 243 2.95 13.74 -6.05
N VAL A 244 4.26 13.51 -6.23
CA VAL A 244 5.02 13.99 -7.40
C VAL A 244 4.77 13.07 -8.59
N PHE A 245 4.46 13.62 -9.77
CA PHE A 245 4.09 12.80 -10.94
C PHE A 245 5.19 11.81 -11.39
N ALA A 246 6.46 12.16 -11.22
CA ALA A 246 7.60 11.36 -11.64
C ALA A 246 7.98 10.31 -10.57
N THR A 247 7.00 9.53 -10.10
CA THR A 247 7.20 8.51 -9.05
C THR A 247 6.27 7.32 -9.26
N GLY A 248 6.68 6.16 -8.76
CA GLY A 248 5.83 4.98 -8.74
C GLY A 248 6.56 3.66 -8.51
N GLY A 249 5.80 2.61 -8.23
CA GLY A 249 6.32 1.31 -7.80
C GLY A 249 7.11 0.57 -8.89
N ILE A 250 6.42 0.06 -9.91
CA ILE A 250 7.06 -0.66 -11.02
C ILE A 250 6.70 0.00 -12.34
N ILE A 251 7.70 0.49 -13.05
CA ILE A 251 7.54 1.42 -14.17
C ILE A 251 8.15 0.82 -15.44
N ILE A 252 7.34 0.55 -16.45
CA ILE A 252 7.78 0.19 -17.79
C ILE A 252 7.67 1.43 -18.66
N SER A 253 8.81 2.11 -18.86
CA SER A 253 8.85 3.44 -19.51
C SER A 253 10.13 3.67 -20.32
N GLY A 254 10.04 4.53 -21.33
CA GLY A 254 11.17 4.95 -22.18
C GLY A 254 12.06 6.00 -21.52
N SER A 255 11.81 6.32 -20.24
CA SER A 255 12.57 7.29 -19.47
C SER A 255 12.80 6.79 -18.04
N VAL A 256 13.93 7.19 -17.45
CA VAL A 256 14.23 6.98 -16.02
C VAL A 256 13.79 8.17 -15.13
N THR A 257 13.18 9.19 -15.74
CA THR A 257 12.68 10.39 -15.07
C THR A 257 11.17 10.61 -15.24
N SER A 258 10.48 9.71 -15.94
CA SER A 258 9.04 9.79 -16.21
C SER A 258 8.41 8.40 -16.16
N ALA A 259 7.20 8.31 -15.60
CA ALA A 259 6.46 7.05 -15.48
C ALA A 259 5.72 6.63 -16.76
N THR A 260 5.56 7.54 -17.73
CA THR A 260 4.60 7.39 -18.85
C THR A 260 5.21 7.64 -20.23
N THR A 261 6.54 7.72 -20.34
CA THR A 261 7.20 7.85 -21.64
C THR A 261 7.01 6.59 -22.49
N ALA A 262 6.37 6.75 -23.64
CA ALA A 262 6.19 5.70 -24.65
C ALA A 262 7.52 5.22 -25.24
N GLY A 263 7.60 3.96 -25.65
CA GLY A 263 8.82 3.40 -26.24
C GLY A 263 8.78 1.88 -26.39
N ASN A 264 9.90 1.31 -26.86
CA ASN A 264 10.17 -0.12 -26.76
C ASN A 264 10.76 -0.40 -25.37
N ASN A 265 9.87 -0.65 -24.39
CA ASN A 265 10.26 -0.61 -22.98
C ASN A 265 10.34 -2.01 -22.35
N GLY A 266 9.27 -2.81 -22.52
CA GLY A 266 9.14 -4.11 -21.87
C GLY A 266 8.17 -5.06 -22.59
N GLN A 267 8.57 -6.31 -22.81
CA GLN A 267 7.68 -7.40 -23.26
C GLN A 267 7.90 -8.66 -22.44
N TYR A 268 6.86 -9.49 -22.31
CA TYR A 268 6.92 -10.70 -21.50
C TYR A 268 7.40 -10.43 -20.07
N ILE A 269 6.96 -9.31 -19.49
CA ILE A 269 7.27 -8.94 -18.12
C ILE A 269 6.24 -9.59 -17.20
N ASN A 270 6.72 -10.29 -16.17
CA ASN A 270 5.89 -10.93 -15.17
C ASN A 270 6.09 -10.24 -13.82
N ILE A 271 5.03 -9.59 -13.32
CA ILE A 271 4.99 -8.93 -12.01
C ILE A 271 4.01 -9.73 -11.16
N THR A 272 4.51 -10.55 -10.23
CA THR A 272 3.63 -11.40 -9.43
C THR A 272 3.99 -11.57 -7.96
N GLY A 273 2.99 -11.62 -7.08
CA GLY A 273 3.19 -11.83 -5.64
C GLY A 273 3.81 -10.63 -4.92
N ASN A 274 3.89 -9.45 -5.55
CA ASN A 274 4.56 -8.29 -4.95
C ASN A 274 3.60 -7.45 -4.11
N GLU A 275 4.14 -6.75 -3.11
CA GLU A 275 3.48 -5.66 -2.40
C GLU A 275 4.06 -4.33 -2.92
N ILE A 276 3.24 -3.50 -3.56
CA ILE A 276 3.59 -2.18 -4.08
C ILE A 276 2.87 -1.11 -3.27
N ILE A 277 3.63 -0.20 -2.67
CA ILE A 277 3.12 0.81 -1.74
C ILE A 277 3.52 2.20 -2.22
N GLY A 278 2.53 3.10 -2.31
CA GLY A 278 2.78 4.52 -2.51
C GLY A 278 2.93 4.97 -3.96
N GLY A 279 3.53 6.15 -4.14
CA GLY A 279 3.83 6.75 -5.44
C GLY A 279 2.62 7.38 -6.14
N TYR A 280 2.89 8.11 -7.23
CA TYR A 280 1.83 8.65 -8.09
C TYR A 280 1.16 7.55 -8.91
N TYR A 281 1.98 6.58 -9.35
CA TYR A 281 1.59 5.37 -10.05
C TYR A 281 2.00 4.13 -9.22
N GLY A 282 1.15 3.11 -9.15
CA GLY A 282 1.55 1.80 -8.63
C GLY A 282 2.39 1.04 -9.66
N ILE A 283 1.76 0.62 -10.76
CA ILE A 283 2.38 -0.10 -11.87
C ILE A 283 2.06 0.60 -13.20
N THR A 284 3.05 0.82 -14.08
CA THR A 284 2.82 1.39 -15.42
C THR A 284 3.38 0.54 -16.54
N PHE A 285 2.63 0.42 -17.64
CA PHE A 285 3.07 -0.16 -18.91
C PHE A 285 2.85 0.84 -20.04
N ASN A 286 3.92 1.22 -20.72
CA ASN A 286 3.87 2.14 -21.85
C ASN A 286 4.49 1.48 -23.08
N GLY A 287 3.67 1.20 -24.08
CA GLY A 287 4.13 0.78 -25.41
C GLY A 287 4.40 1.94 -26.34
N THR A 288 4.77 1.59 -27.56
CA THR A 288 4.86 2.50 -28.69
C THR A 288 3.48 2.65 -29.32
N ALA A 289 3.19 3.82 -29.91
CA ALA A 289 1.94 4.09 -30.61
C ALA A 289 1.53 2.95 -31.57
N SER A 290 0.22 2.78 -31.75
CA SER A 290 -0.35 1.67 -32.53
C SER A 290 -0.16 0.29 -31.91
N TYR A 291 -0.14 0.21 -30.57
CA TYR A 291 -0.07 -1.04 -29.79
C TYR A 291 1.24 -1.83 -30.00
N LEU A 292 2.34 -1.13 -30.33
CA LEU A 292 3.61 -1.77 -30.65
C LEU A 292 4.52 -1.89 -29.42
N ASN A 293 5.38 -2.91 -29.41
CA ASN A 293 6.49 -3.06 -28.45
C ASN A 293 6.09 -3.09 -26.96
N CYS A 294 4.86 -3.50 -26.63
CA CYS A 294 4.46 -3.79 -25.26
C CYS A 294 3.36 -4.86 -25.26
N PHE A 295 3.78 -6.12 -25.13
CA PHE A 295 2.88 -7.27 -25.20
C PHE A 295 3.38 -8.49 -24.42
N GLY A 296 2.45 -9.43 -24.18
CA GLY A 296 2.71 -10.67 -23.46
C GLY A 296 2.96 -10.48 -21.97
N ASN A 297 2.50 -9.35 -21.41
CA ASN A 297 2.80 -8.95 -20.03
C ASN A 297 1.77 -9.48 -19.04
N ASN A 298 2.23 -9.81 -17.82
CA ASN A 298 1.39 -10.35 -16.75
C ASN A 298 1.59 -9.57 -15.45
N ILE A 299 0.49 -9.08 -14.88
CA ILE A 299 0.42 -8.42 -13.57
C ILE A 299 -0.55 -9.25 -12.73
N SER A 300 -0.03 -10.10 -11.84
CA SER A 300 -0.91 -11.01 -11.10
C SER A 300 -0.57 -11.28 -9.65
N ASN A 301 -1.58 -11.49 -8.81
CA ASN A 301 -1.40 -11.78 -7.38
C ASN A 301 -0.60 -10.71 -6.63
N ASN A 302 -0.69 -9.43 -7.04
CA ASN A 302 -0.02 -8.33 -6.34
C ASN A 302 -0.99 -7.60 -5.42
N ILE A 303 -0.45 -7.01 -4.35
CA ILE A 303 -1.12 -6.00 -3.54
C ILE A 303 -0.59 -4.64 -4.00
N VAL A 304 -1.45 -3.80 -4.57
CA VAL A 304 -1.12 -2.43 -5.01
C VAL A 304 -1.90 -1.46 -4.14
N ARG A 305 -1.21 -0.85 -3.16
CA ARG A 305 -1.87 -0.01 -2.17
C ARG A 305 -1.27 1.37 -1.98
N ASP A 306 -2.11 2.28 -1.52
CA ASP A 306 -1.73 3.62 -1.07
C ASP A 306 -1.08 4.50 -2.17
N PHE A 307 -1.39 4.25 -3.44
CA PHE A 307 -1.00 5.12 -4.56
C PHE A 307 -1.82 6.42 -4.58
N TYR A 308 -1.28 7.48 -5.17
CA TYR A 308 -1.93 8.80 -5.22
C TYR A 308 -3.06 8.88 -6.24
N LEU A 309 -2.80 8.50 -7.49
CA LEU A 309 -3.73 8.70 -8.61
C LEU A 309 -4.01 7.43 -9.39
N TYR A 310 -2.98 6.69 -9.82
CA TYR A 310 -3.13 5.51 -10.68
C TYR A 310 -2.60 4.24 -10.00
N GLY A 311 -3.44 3.22 -9.81
CA GLY A 311 -3.02 1.92 -9.30
C GLY A 311 -2.24 1.15 -10.36
N ILE A 312 -2.95 0.73 -11.42
CA ILE A 312 -2.37 0.07 -12.59
C ILE A 312 -2.71 0.89 -13.85
N TYR A 313 -1.68 1.28 -14.60
CA TYR A 313 -1.81 2.12 -15.80
C TYR A 313 -1.22 1.42 -17.03
N LEU A 314 -2.02 1.19 -18.06
CA LEU A 314 -1.57 0.64 -19.35
C LEU A 314 -1.86 1.64 -20.47
N SER A 315 -0.83 1.92 -21.27
CA SER A 315 -0.90 2.79 -22.45
C SER A 315 -0.23 2.12 -23.64
N ASN A 316 -0.94 2.06 -24.79
CA ASN A 316 -0.42 1.46 -26.03
C ASN A 316 0.02 -0.01 -25.86
N VAL A 317 -0.75 -0.79 -25.09
CA VAL A 317 -0.45 -2.20 -24.80
C VAL A 317 -1.30 -3.10 -25.69
N ASP A 318 -0.70 -4.17 -26.20
CA ASP A 318 -1.39 -5.29 -26.84
C ASP A 318 -1.19 -6.53 -25.97
N THR A 319 -2.23 -7.31 -25.69
CA THR A 319 -2.07 -8.62 -25.03
C THR A 319 -1.40 -8.53 -23.65
N ALA A 320 -2.20 -8.22 -22.63
CA ALA A 320 -1.75 -8.22 -21.25
C ALA A 320 -2.77 -8.89 -20.33
N THR A 321 -2.30 -9.47 -19.23
CA THR A 321 -3.16 -10.03 -18.18
C THR A 321 -2.97 -9.25 -16.89
N ILE A 322 -4.08 -8.80 -16.29
CA ILE A 322 -4.16 -8.18 -14.98
C ILE A 322 -5.06 -9.09 -14.14
N ALA A 323 -4.49 -9.97 -13.32
CA ALA A 323 -5.24 -11.04 -12.67
C ALA A 323 -5.01 -11.16 -11.15
N ASN A 324 -6.07 -11.39 -10.37
CA ASN A 324 -5.96 -11.65 -8.92
C ASN A 324 -5.21 -10.55 -8.12
N ASN A 325 -5.24 -9.28 -8.56
CA ASN A 325 -4.62 -8.20 -7.79
C ASN A 325 -5.59 -7.61 -6.77
N ASP A 326 -5.06 -7.19 -5.63
CA ASP A 326 -5.75 -6.41 -4.59
C ASP A 326 -5.31 -4.95 -4.72
N ILE A 327 -6.25 -4.04 -5.00
CA ILE A 327 -5.98 -2.65 -5.37
C ILE A 327 -6.76 -1.71 -4.44
N SER A 328 -6.05 -0.95 -3.62
CA SER A 328 -6.66 -0.08 -2.60
C SER A 328 -5.83 1.17 -2.26
N ARG A 329 -6.37 2.12 -1.48
CA ARG A 329 -5.59 3.24 -0.93
C ARG A 329 -6.11 3.77 0.41
N MET A 330 -6.66 2.89 1.25
CA MET A 330 -7.37 3.28 2.47
C MET A 330 -6.52 4.13 3.42
N ASN A 331 -5.23 3.83 3.50
CA ASN A 331 -4.33 4.43 4.49
C ASN A 331 -3.73 5.74 3.99
N ARG A 332 -4.04 6.15 2.76
CA ARG A 332 -3.50 7.37 2.17
C ARG A 332 -4.27 8.60 2.63
N SER A 333 -3.59 9.51 3.33
CA SER A 333 -4.18 10.74 3.89
C SER A 333 -4.43 11.83 2.85
N THR A 334 -3.53 11.97 1.87
CA THR A 334 -3.63 12.97 0.79
C THR A 334 -4.03 12.27 -0.50
N ILE A 335 -5.26 12.55 -0.95
CA ILE A 335 -5.91 11.86 -2.07
C ILE A 335 -6.44 12.84 -3.12
N THR A 336 -6.63 12.33 -4.33
CA THR A 336 -7.25 13.03 -5.46
C THR A 336 -8.17 12.05 -6.20
N THR A 337 -8.44 12.26 -7.49
CA THR A 337 -9.11 11.28 -8.37
C THR A 337 -8.54 9.87 -8.15
N PHE A 338 -9.37 8.85 -8.24
CA PHE A 338 -8.95 7.46 -8.10
C PHE A 338 -9.05 6.75 -9.44
N TYR A 339 -7.95 6.20 -9.92
CA TYR A 339 -7.95 5.24 -11.02
C TYR A 339 -7.38 3.91 -10.51
N GLY A 340 -8.23 2.91 -10.32
CA GLY A 340 -7.79 1.57 -9.88
C GLY A 340 -7.01 0.90 -11.01
N ILE A 341 -7.70 0.60 -12.11
CA ILE A 341 -7.12 0.12 -13.36
C ILE A 341 -7.46 1.11 -14.47
N PHE A 342 -6.43 1.64 -15.13
CA PHE A 342 -6.55 2.60 -16.22
C PHE A 342 -5.97 2.03 -17.51
N LEU A 343 -6.83 1.79 -18.50
CA LEU A 343 -6.46 1.33 -19.82
C LEU A 343 -6.67 2.46 -20.83
N THR A 344 -5.61 2.93 -21.47
CA THR A 344 -5.69 3.88 -22.58
C THR A 344 -5.02 3.34 -23.82
N THR A 345 -5.70 3.40 -24.96
CA THR A 345 -5.18 2.87 -26.23
C THR A 345 -4.60 1.45 -26.05
N SER A 346 -5.34 0.57 -25.39
CA SER A 346 -4.87 -0.80 -25.08
C SER A 346 -5.91 -1.82 -25.51
N ARG A 347 -5.45 -2.97 -26.01
CA ARG A 347 -6.31 -4.00 -26.62
C ARG A 347 -5.87 -5.41 -26.25
N ASN A 348 -6.78 -6.37 -26.41
CA ASN A 348 -6.62 -7.77 -26.01
C ASN A 348 -6.14 -7.90 -24.55
N VAL A 349 -6.70 -7.09 -23.64
CA VAL A 349 -6.33 -7.12 -22.22
C VAL A 349 -7.30 -8.03 -21.46
N LYS A 350 -6.78 -8.91 -20.62
CA LYS A 350 -7.56 -9.78 -19.73
C LYS A 350 -7.49 -9.24 -18.30
N VAL A 351 -8.58 -8.67 -17.81
CA VAL A 351 -8.73 -8.15 -16.45
C VAL A 351 -9.58 -9.13 -15.65
N LEU A 352 -8.93 -9.98 -14.88
CA LEU A 352 -9.54 -11.18 -14.29
C LEU A 352 -9.45 -11.17 -12.77
N LYS A 353 -10.55 -11.41 -12.05
CA LYS A 353 -10.50 -11.74 -10.61
C LYS A 353 -9.79 -10.68 -9.74
N ASN A 354 -9.76 -9.40 -10.14
CA ASN A 354 -9.15 -8.34 -9.34
C ASN A 354 -10.15 -7.81 -8.31
N LYS A 355 -9.64 -7.43 -7.14
CA LYS A 355 -10.38 -6.69 -6.11
C LYS A 355 -9.95 -5.23 -6.14
N ILE A 356 -10.91 -4.32 -6.27
CA ILE A 356 -10.67 -2.87 -6.28
C ILE A 356 -11.56 -2.25 -5.22
N HIS A 357 -10.95 -1.78 -4.14
CA HIS A 357 -11.68 -1.38 -2.95
C HIS A 357 -10.95 -0.32 -2.13
N ASP A 358 -11.62 0.19 -1.10
CA ASP A 358 -11.06 1.11 -0.11
C ASP A 358 -10.28 2.26 -0.74
N ALA A 359 -10.96 3.03 -1.60
CA ALA A 359 -10.37 4.09 -2.40
C ALA A 359 -10.05 5.39 -1.61
N GLY A 360 -9.96 5.32 -0.27
CA GLY A 360 -9.72 6.46 0.63
C GLY A 360 -10.97 7.33 0.86
N ILE A 361 -11.14 7.90 2.05
CA ILE A 361 -12.33 8.69 2.42
C ILE A 361 -12.17 10.15 1.95
N GLY A 362 -13.12 10.67 1.17
CA GLY A 362 -13.12 12.08 0.78
C GLY A 362 -14.13 12.43 -0.31
N SER A 363 -13.97 13.61 -0.92
CA SER A 363 -14.75 14.04 -2.08
C SER A 363 -13.85 14.10 -3.31
N TYR A 364 -13.96 13.12 -4.20
CA TYR A 364 -13.16 13.00 -5.41
C TYR A 364 -13.90 12.17 -6.45
N THR A 365 -13.46 12.23 -7.71
CA THR A 365 -14.01 11.33 -8.73
C THR A 365 -13.34 9.96 -8.65
N ALA A 366 -14.11 8.89 -8.57
CA ALA A 366 -13.60 7.53 -8.53
C ALA A 366 -13.89 6.78 -9.84
N TYR A 367 -12.84 6.19 -10.40
CA TYR A 367 -12.86 5.29 -11.55
C TYR A 367 -12.13 3.99 -11.17
N PRO A 368 -12.78 3.05 -10.46
CA PRO A 368 -12.20 1.73 -10.19
C PRO A 368 -11.67 1.06 -11.45
N VAL A 369 -12.43 1.09 -12.54
CA VAL A 369 -11.93 0.73 -13.88
C VAL A 369 -12.23 1.84 -14.87
N TYR A 370 -11.20 2.26 -15.58
CA TYR A 370 -11.27 3.25 -16.65
C TYR A 370 -10.70 2.66 -17.94
N VAL A 371 -11.49 2.71 -19.01
CA VAL A 371 -11.10 2.32 -20.35
C VAL A 371 -11.38 3.49 -21.28
N SER A 372 -10.36 4.07 -21.91
CA SER A 372 -10.60 4.98 -23.03
C SER A 372 -10.66 4.19 -24.33
N ASN A 373 -9.69 4.37 -25.22
CA ASN A 373 -9.65 3.75 -26.53
C ASN A 373 -9.21 2.28 -26.40
N SER A 374 -10.04 1.36 -26.90
CA SER A 374 -9.73 -0.09 -26.93
C SER A 374 -10.36 -0.72 -28.17
N ILE A 375 -9.61 -0.74 -29.27
CA ILE A 375 -10.09 -1.27 -30.55
C ILE A 375 -9.61 -2.71 -30.66
N ASN A 376 -10.53 -3.64 -30.43
CA ASN A 376 -10.30 -5.08 -30.50
C ASN A 376 -11.00 -5.66 -31.75
N THR A 377 -10.82 -6.95 -31.98
CA THR A 377 -11.48 -7.72 -33.04
C THR A 377 -12.01 -9.03 -32.48
N LEU A 378 -12.95 -9.68 -33.18
CA LEU A 378 -13.48 -10.98 -32.81
C LEU A 378 -12.34 -12.00 -32.55
N GLY A 379 -12.39 -12.68 -31.40
CA GLY A 379 -11.38 -13.64 -30.94
C GLY A 379 -10.19 -13.04 -30.18
N PHE A 380 -10.09 -11.70 -30.12
CA PHE A 380 -9.05 -10.96 -29.40
C PHE A 380 -9.67 -9.88 -28.48
N GLU A 381 -10.81 -10.21 -27.89
CA GLU A 381 -11.57 -9.31 -27.03
C GLU A 381 -10.75 -8.87 -25.81
N THR A 382 -10.94 -7.61 -25.41
CA THR A 382 -10.60 -7.18 -24.05
C THR A 382 -11.70 -7.67 -23.10
N GLU A 383 -11.31 -8.31 -22.01
CA GLU A 383 -12.23 -9.04 -21.13
C GLU A 383 -12.10 -8.60 -19.68
N PHE A 384 -13.23 -8.34 -19.04
CA PHE A 384 -13.37 -8.06 -17.62
C PHE A 384 -14.19 -9.18 -17.01
N ILE A 385 -13.54 -10.08 -16.27
CA ILE A 385 -14.18 -11.30 -15.77
C ILE A 385 -13.94 -11.47 -14.27
N ASN A 386 -14.99 -11.77 -13.49
CA ASN A 386 -14.89 -12.08 -12.06
C ASN A 386 -14.25 -10.97 -11.20
N ASN A 387 -14.20 -9.72 -11.65
CA ASN A 387 -13.64 -8.65 -10.81
C ASN A 387 -14.67 -8.16 -9.80
N ALA A 388 -14.19 -7.70 -8.64
CA ALA A 388 -15.01 -7.12 -7.59
C ALA A 388 -14.59 -5.67 -7.32
N VAL A 389 -15.57 -4.76 -7.40
CA VAL A 389 -15.46 -3.36 -7.00
C VAL A 389 -16.37 -3.14 -5.80
N TYR A 390 -15.84 -2.73 -4.65
CA TYR A 390 -16.62 -2.53 -3.43
C TYR A 390 -15.97 -1.51 -2.51
N ASN A 391 -16.71 -1.01 -1.52
CA ASN A 391 -16.21 -0.09 -0.49
C ASN A 391 -15.42 1.09 -1.07
N ILE A 392 -16.08 1.91 -1.91
CA ILE A 392 -15.50 3.12 -2.52
C ILE A 392 -16.08 4.34 -1.79
N PRO A 393 -15.46 4.81 -0.68
CA PRO A 393 -16.07 5.80 0.22
C PRO A 393 -15.91 7.23 -0.27
N SER A 394 -16.09 7.46 -1.58
CA SER A 394 -16.13 8.79 -2.15
C SER A 394 -17.51 9.42 -1.97
N THR A 395 -17.53 10.69 -1.58
CA THR A 395 -18.72 11.57 -1.62
C THR A 395 -18.83 12.35 -2.94
N GLY A 396 -17.84 12.21 -3.82
CA GLY A 396 -17.86 12.75 -5.18
C GLY A 396 -18.52 11.79 -6.18
N SER A 397 -18.22 11.97 -7.47
CA SER A 397 -18.78 11.09 -8.52
C SER A 397 -18.08 9.73 -8.54
N ILE A 398 -18.82 8.66 -8.77
CA ILE A 398 -18.29 7.29 -8.83
C ILE A 398 -18.76 6.64 -10.13
N TYR A 399 -17.81 6.15 -10.91
CA TYR A 399 -18.07 5.35 -12.10
C TYR A 399 -17.38 4.00 -11.92
N GLY A 400 -18.13 2.95 -11.59
CA GLY A 400 -17.57 1.61 -11.37
C GLY A 400 -16.68 1.20 -12.53
N TYR A 401 -17.30 0.99 -13.70
CA TYR A 401 -16.63 0.81 -14.98
C TYR A 401 -16.94 2.02 -15.88
N TYR A 402 -15.91 2.78 -16.22
CA TYR A 402 -16.00 3.95 -17.09
C TYR A 402 -15.35 3.64 -18.43
N VAL A 403 -16.16 3.57 -19.48
CA VAL A 403 -15.70 3.26 -20.83
C VAL A 403 -15.91 4.49 -21.72
N LEU A 404 -14.85 5.04 -22.32
CA LEU A 404 -14.82 6.32 -23.04
C LEU A 404 -14.18 6.22 -24.43
N GLY A 405 -14.74 6.86 -25.46
CA GLY A 405 -14.07 7.01 -26.77
C GLY A 405 -14.42 5.90 -27.76
N THR A 406 -13.46 5.39 -28.55
CA THR A 406 -13.72 4.29 -29.52
C THR A 406 -13.37 2.94 -28.90
N ARG A 407 -14.34 2.03 -28.82
CA ARG A 407 -14.20 0.74 -28.16
C ARG A 407 -14.98 -0.33 -28.90
N ASP A 408 -14.32 -1.42 -29.26
CA ASP A 408 -14.91 -2.51 -30.03
C ASP A 408 -14.56 -3.86 -29.38
N TYR A 409 -15.47 -4.84 -29.47
CA TYR A 409 -15.24 -6.24 -29.06
C TYR A 409 -14.73 -6.36 -27.61
N MET A 410 -15.60 -6.05 -26.65
CA MET A 410 -15.31 -6.16 -25.21
C MET A 410 -16.30 -7.08 -24.50
N ASN A 411 -15.78 -7.90 -23.59
CA ASN A 411 -16.58 -8.81 -22.78
C ASN A 411 -16.53 -8.39 -21.31
N PHE A 412 -17.70 -8.30 -20.68
CA PHE A 412 -17.86 -8.01 -19.26
C PHE A 412 -18.72 -9.13 -18.66
N TYR A 413 -18.08 -10.08 -17.97
CA TYR A 413 -18.73 -11.27 -17.46
C TYR A 413 -18.52 -11.45 -15.96
N HIS A 414 -19.58 -11.79 -15.21
CA HIS A 414 -19.43 -12.19 -13.82
C HIS A 414 -18.72 -11.14 -12.95
N ASN A 415 -18.84 -9.84 -13.21
CA ASN A 415 -18.24 -8.83 -12.34
C ASN A 415 -19.24 -8.42 -11.24
N THR A 416 -18.75 -8.15 -10.03
CA THR A 416 -19.53 -7.55 -8.94
C THR A 416 -19.11 -6.09 -8.76
N ILE A 417 -20.05 -5.16 -8.86
CA ILE A 417 -19.85 -3.73 -8.60
C ILE A 417 -20.84 -3.31 -7.52
N SER A 418 -20.35 -3.08 -6.31
CA SER A 418 -21.12 -2.55 -5.19
C SER A 418 -20.69 -1.11 -4.91
N ILE A 419 -21.64 -0.17 -4.96
CA ILE A 419 -21.39 1.23 -4.67
C ILE A 419 -22.40 1.70 -3.62
N GLU A 420 -21.88 2.09 -2.47
CA GLU A 420 -22.63 2.80 -1.44
C GLU A 420 -22.03 4.20 -1.28
N SER A 421 -22.82 5.27 -1.48
CA SER A 421 -22.34 6.64 -1.28
C SER A 421 -23.43 7.53 -0.67
N SER A 422 -22.99 8.55 0.07
CA SER A 422 -23.82 9.52 0.78
C SER A 422 -23.63 10.97 0.29
N GLY A 423 -22.94 11.17 -0.84
CA GLY A 423 -22.61 12.50 -1.37
C GLY A 423 -23.56 13.05 -2.44
N THR A 424 -23.11 14.04 -3.22
CA THR A 424 -23.90 14.68 -4.30
C THR A 424 -23.42 14.31 -5.70
N GLY A 425 -22.30 13.59 -5.82
CA GLY A 425 -21.75 13.17 -7.10
C GLY A 425 -22.64 12.19 -7.85
N VAL A 426 -22.48 12.12 -9.17
CA VAL A 426 -23.20 11.13 -9.98
C VAL A 426 -22.62 9.74 -9.76
N ILE A 427 -23.48 8.73 -9.74
CA ILE A 427 -23.06 7.33 -9.60
C ILE A 427 -23.47 6.53 -10.82
N ARG A 428 -22.52 5.79 -11.39
CA ARG A 428 -22.73 4.91 -12.55
C ARG A 428 -22.04 3.60 -12.29
N GLY A 429 -22.78 2.48 -12.27
CA GLY A 429 -22.17 1.16 -12.14
C GLY A 429 -21.31 0.84 -13.38
N PHE A 430 -21.94 0.94 -14.55
CA PHE A 430 -21.31 0.88 -15.86
C PHE A 430 -21.65 2.13 -16.67
N TRP A 431 -20.66 2.74 -17.30
CA TRP A 431 -20.84 3.94 -18.13
C TRP A 431 -20.16 3.80 -19.49
N ALA A 432 -20.87 4.17 -20.56
CA ALA A 432 -20.36 4.19 -21.92
C ALA A 432 -20.65 5.52 -22.63
N SER A 433 -19.59 6.19 -23.11
CA SER A 433 -19.66 7.52 -23.75
C SER A 433 -20.29 7.59 -25.12
N THR A 434 -20.37 6.48 -25.84
CA THR A 434 -20.92 6.35 -27.20
C THR A 434 -21.57 4.98 -27.31
N ALA A 435 -22.22 4.70 -28.45
CA ALA A 435 -22.78 3.40 -28.78
C ALA A 435 -21.73 2.29 -28.57
N PRO A 436 -21.97 1.30 -27.69
CA PRO A 436 -21.14 0.10 -27.60
C PRO A 436 -21.09 -0.63 -28.95
N ASN A 437 -19.98 -1.23 -29.32
CA ASN A 437 -19.84 -1.90 -30.62
C ASN A 437 -19.31 -3.33 -30.43
N ASN A 438 -20.20 -4.32 -30.54
CA ASN A 438 -19.93 -5.72 -30.22
C ASN A 438 -19.44 -5.90 -28.76
N HIS A 439 -20.11 -5.25 -27.81
CA HIS A 439 -19.82 -5.46 -26.39
C HIS A 439 -20.83 -6.46 -25.81
N ASN A 440 -20.33 -7.40 -25.02
CA ASN A 440 -21.16 -8.34 -24.26
C ASN A 440 -21.10 -7.98 -22.77
N PHE A 441 -22.26 -7.75 -22.16
CA PHE A 441 -22.39 -7.44 -20.74
C PHE A 441 -23.33 -8.45 -20.09
N ARG A 442 -22.79 -9.56 -19.59
CA ARG A 442 -23.63 -10.68 -19.10
C ARG A 442 -23.21 -11.19 -17.73
N ASN A 443 -24.17 -11.71 -16.97
CA ASN A 443 -23.93 -12.28 -15.65
C ASN A 443 -23.23 -11.34 -14.68
N ASN A 444 -23.34 -10.02 -14.83
CA ASN A 444 -22.76 -9.07 -13.88
C ASN A 444 -23.75 -8.75 -12.76
N LEU A 445 -23.23 -8.40 -11.60
CA LEU A 445 -23.98 -7.92 -10.46
C LEU A 445 -23.57 -6.47 -10.20
N ILE A 446 -24.49 -5.53 -10.41
CA ILE A 446 -24.33 -4.13 -10.03
C ILE A 446 -25.35 -3.82 -8.95
N SER A 447 -24.88 -3.38 -7.78
CA SER A 447 -25.69 -2.93 -6.67
C SER A 447 -25.33 -1.50 -6.31
N ILE A 448 -26.31 -0.60 -6.38
CA ILE A 448 -26.14 0.81 -5.96
C ILE A 448 -27.10 1.10 -4.83
N THR A 449 -26.55 1.46 -3.68
CA THR A 449 -27.28 1.78 -2.44
C THR A 449 -26.79 3.10 -1.86
N GLY A 450 -27.30 3.47 -0.67
CA GLY A 450 -26.89 4.67 0.05
C GLY A 450 -27.74 5.91 -0.24
N ASN A 451 -27.45 6.98 0.49
CA ASN A 451 -28.27 8.19 0.58
C ASN A 451 -27.78 9.34 -0.31
N SER A 452 -26.93 9.07 -1.30
CA SER A 452 -26.45 10.10 -2.23
C SER A 452 -27.62 10.77 -2.96
N THR A 453 -27.59 12.09 -3.12
CA THR A 453 -28.63 12.86 -3.84
C THR A 453 -28.33 13.03 -5.32
N GLY A 454 -27.11 12.72 -5.78
CA GLY A 454 -26.76 12.74 -7.19
C GLY A 454 -27.58 11.74 -8.00
N ALA A 455 -27.63 11.92 -9.32
CA ALA A 455 -28.29 10.98 -10.21
C ALA A 455 -27.53 9.65 -10.23
N LYS A 456 -28.23 8.51 -10.22
CA LYS A 456 -27.66 7.16 -10.10
C LYS A 456 -28.23 6.21 -11.14
N HIS A 457 -27.35 5.42 -11.75
CA HIS A 457 -27.70 4.43 -12.76
C HIS A 457 -26.87 3.16 -12.59
N THR A 458 -27.48 1.98 -12.64
CA THR A 458 -26.67 0.75 -12.70
C THR A 458 -25.93 0.69 -14.03
N MET A 459 -26.61 1.03 -15.14
CA MET A 459 -26.02 1.14 -16.47
C MET A 459 -26.34 2.49 -17.15
N TYR A 460 -25.35 3.15 -17.75
CA TYR A 460 -25.55 4.41 -18.44
C TYR A 460 -24.85 4.42 -19.79
N ILE A 461 -25.64 4.35 -20.85
CA ILE A 461 -25.14 4.25 -22.22
C ILE A 461 -25.72 5.42 -23.01
N THR A 462 -24.86 6.35 -23.42
CA THR A 462 -25.29 7.63 -23.99
C THR A 462 -26.02 7.51 -25.34
N ALA A 463 -25.75 6.46 -26.11
CA ALA A 463 -26.30 6.24 -27.43
C ALA A 463 -26.67 4.77 -27.65
N THR A 464 -27.71 4.54 -28.44
CA THR A 464 -28.20 3.19 -28.73
C THR A 464 -27.19 2.40 -29.56
N SER A 465 -27.26 1.08 -29.45
CA SER A 465 -26.41 0.16 -30.23
C SER A 465 -27.19 -1.07 -30.67
N ALA A 466 -26.96 -1.48 -31.91
CA ALA A 466 -27.51 -2.71 -32.48
C ALA A 466 -26.67 -3.96 -32.16
N SER A 467 -25.42 -3.79 -31.71
CA SER A 467 -24.47 -4.86 -31.42
C SER A 467 -24.09 -4.96 -29.94
N PHE A 468 -24.77 -4.20 -29.09
CA PHE A 468 -24.69 -4.38 -27.64
C PHE A 468 -25.57 -5.55 -27.22
N ALA A 469 -25.00 -6.47 -26.43
CA ALA A 469 -25.70 -7.64 -25.91
C ALA A 469 -25.56 -7.69 -24.39
N SER A 470 -26.63 -7.31 -23.69
CA SER A 470 -26.72 -7.38 -22.22
C SER A 470 -27.81 -8.34 -21.77
N ASN A 471 -27.50 -9.28 -20.87
CA ASN A 471 -28.49 -10.21 -20.32
C ASN A 471 -28.02 -10.92 -19.04
N ASN A 472 -28.97 -11.50 -18.29
CA ASN A 472 -28.72 -12.33 -17.11
C ASN A 472 -27.93 -11.60 -16.02
N ASN A 473 -28.13 -10.28 -15.89
CA ASN A 473 -27.46 -9.44 -14.91
C ASN A 473 -28.35 -9.23 -13.67
N VAL A 474 -27.73 -8.93 -12.53
CA VAL A 474 -28.40 -8.36 -11.37
C VAL A 474 -28.16 -6.86 -11.40
N LEU A 475 -29.20 -6.07 -11.68
CA LEU A 475 -29.16 -4.62 -11.82
C LEU A 475 -29.90 -3.97 -10.65
N HIS A 476 -29.36 -4.11 -9.45
CA HIS A 476 -29.97 -3.65 -8.21
C HIS A 476 -29.81 -2.14 -8.01
N MET A 477 -30.93 -1.42 -8.09
CA MET A 477 -31.02 -0.01 -7.69
C MET A 477 -31.75 0.09 -6.35
N GLY A 478 -31.01 -0.06 -5.25
CA GLY A 478 -31.52 -0.03 -3.87
C GLY A 478 -31.52 1.36 -3.24
N ALA A 479 -30.98 2.37 -3.91
CA ALA A 479 -30.98 3.75 -3.41
C ALA A 479 -32.40 4.35 -3.42
N THR A 480 -32.74 5.06 -2.34
CA THR A 480 -34.06 5.71 -2.17
C THR A 480 -33.99 7.24 -2.27
N ALA A 481 -32.83 7.85 -2.00
CA ALA A 481 -32.60 9.29 -2.12
C ALA A 481 -32.17 9.68 -3.55
N GLY A 482 -32.45 10.92 -3.97
CA GLY A 482 -32.01 11.47 -5.26
C GLY A 482 -32.75 10.87 -6.47
N LEU A 483 -32.14 11.00 -7.66
CA LEU A 483 -32.66 10.43 -8.92
C LEU A 483 -32.06 9.05 -9.15
N ASN A 484 -32.91 8.01 -9.17
CA ASN A 484 -32.50 6.61 -9.17
C ASN A 484 -33.08 5.88 -10.37
N HIS A 485 -32.23 5.30 -11.21
CA HIS A 485 -32.63 4.65 -12.45
C HIS A 485 -31.91 3.33 -12.63
N VAL A 486 -32.60 2.31 -13.14
CA VAL A 486 -31.94 1.05 -13.55
C VAL A 486 -31.02 1.32 -14.73
N GLY A 487 -31.41 2.15 -15.70
CA GLY A 487 -30.46 2.52 -16.75
C GLY A 487 -30.76 3.79 -17.52
N TYR A 488 -29.81 4.20 -18.36
CA TYR A 488 -29.96 5.30 -19.30
C TYR A 488 -29.75 4.80 -20.72
N TRP A 489 -30.73 5.05 -21.58
CA TRP A 489 -30.73 4.68 -23.00
C TRP A 489 -31.51 5.73 -23.78
N LEU A 490 -30.79 6.78 -24.21
CA LEU A 490 -31.31 8.08 -24.71
C LEU A 490 -32.17 8.88 -23.72
N ALA A 491 -32.71 8.23 -22.70
CA ALA A 491 -33.49 8.78 -21.60
C ALA A 491 -33.31 7.90 -20.36
N ASP A 492 -33.62 8.45 -19.19
CA ASP A 492 -33.61 7.74 -17.91
C ASP A 492 -34.68 6.64 -17.87
N ARG A 493 -34.32 5.45 -17.36
CA ARG A 493 -35.18 4.26 -17.21
C ARG A 493 -35.23 3.86 -15.74
N THR A 494 -36.34 4.18 -15.08
CA THR A 494 -36.46 4.05 -13.63
C THR A 494 -36.56 2.59 -13.19
N SER A 495 -37.35 1.77 -13.88
CA SER A 495 -37.49 0.35 -13.56
C SER A 495 -36.76 -0.55 -14.56
N LEU A 496 -36.55 -1.81 -14.16
CA LEU A 496 -36.01 -2.83 -15.06
C LEU A 496 -36.95 -3.08 -16.25
N PHE A 497 -38.26 -3.02 -16.03
CA PHE A 497 -39.25 -3.13 -17.10
C PHE A 497 -39.13 -2.00 -18.12
N ASP A 498 -38.93 -0.76 -17.67
CA ASP A 498 -38.71 0.39 -18.55
C ASP A 498 -37.41 0.22 -19.36
N TRP A 499 -36.36 -0.28 -18.71
CA TRP A 499 -35.09 -0.58 -19.34
C TRP A 499 -35.25 -1.64 -20.44
N GLN A 500 -35.86 -2.78 -20.13
CA GLN A 500 -36.08 -3.89 -21.08
C GLN A 500 -36.94 -3.45 -22.27
N SER A 501 -38.02 -2.72 -22.02
CA SER A 501 -38.97 -2.30 -23.07
C SER A 501 -38.38 -1.29 -24.06
N ASN A 502 -37.36 -0.53 -23.66
CA ASN A 502 -36.78 0.55 -24.49
C ASN A 502 -35.38 0.22 -25.04
N SER A 503 -34.62 -0.61 -24.35
CA SER A 503 -33.29 -1.06 -24.80
C SER A 503 -33.35 -2.37 -25.59
N PHE A 504 -34.40 -3.18 -25.38
CA PHE A 504 -34.50 -4.57 -25.82
C PHE A 504 -33.36 -5.47 -25.29
N GLN A 505 -32.72 -5.07 -24.20
CA GLN A 505 -31.68 -5.80 -23.51
C GLN A 505 -32.21 -6.40 -22.20
N ASP A 506 -31.41 -7.24 -21.57
CA ASP A 506 -31.61 -7.67 -20.17
C ASP A 506 -32.90 -8.44 -19.92
N ALA A 507 -33.37 -9.22 -20.91
CA ALA A 507 -34.61 -9.98 -20.84
C ALA A 507 -34.71 -10.97 -19.65
N ASN A 508 -33.58 -11.55 -19.23
CA ASN A 508 -33.47 -12.48 -18.09
C ASN A 508 -32.74 -11.86 -16.90
N SER A 509 -32.51 -10.55 -16.90
CA SER A 509 -31.89 -9.85 -15.77
C SER A 509 -32.90 -9.61 -14.66
N VAL A 510 -32.43 -9.34 -13.45
CA VAL A 510 -33.26 -9.08 -12.27
C VAL A 510 -32.85 -7.77 -11.58
N ASN A 511 -33.79 -7.12 -10.90
CA ASN A 511 -33.53 -5.97 -10.03
C ASN A 511 -33.94 -6.37 -8.61
N MET A 512 -33.07 -7.13 -7.96
CA MET A 512 -33.27 -7.69 -6.62
C MET A 512 -32.04 -7.42 -5.76
N ASP A 513 -32.25 -7.21 -4.46
CA ASP A 513 -31.15 -6.96 -3.52
C ASP A 513 -30.30 -8.23 -3.37
N PRO A 514 -28.98 -8.18 -3.69
CA PRO A 514 -28.10 -9.33 -3.51
C PRO A 514 -27.84 -9.65 -2.03
N VAL A 515 -27.98 -8.68 -1.13
CA VAL A 515 -27.65 -8.77 0.30
C VAL A 515 -26.26 -9.37 0.52
N PHE A 516 -25.24 -8.53 0.54
CA PHE A 516 -23.87 -8.99 0.68
C PHE A 516 -23.54 -9.45 2.10
N ALA A 517 -22.77 -10.54 2.19
CA ALA A 517 -22.26 -11.13 3.41
C ALA A 517 -21.54 -10.13 4.32
N ASN A 518 -20.45 -9.50 3.84
CA ASN A 518 -19.68 -8.53 4.60
C ASN A 518 -18.79 -7.67 3.69
N LEU A 519 -19.37 -6.63 3.08
CA LEU A 519 -18.61 -5.73 2.18
C LEU A 519 -17.44 -5.03 2.88
N SER A 520 -17.61 -4.62 4.14
CA SER A 520 -16.53 -3.96 4.90
C SER A 520 -15.34 -4.87 5.20
N GLY A 521 -15.58 -6.18 5.29
CA GLY A 521 -14.53 -7.19 5.43
C GLY A 521 -13.99 -7.72 4.11
N GLY A 522 -14.45 -7.20 2.97
CA GLY A 522 -14.07 -7.64 1.64
C GLY A 522 -14.74 -8.93 1.15
N ASP A 523 -15.81 -9.36 1.82
CA ASP A 523 -16.65 -10.47 1.39
C ASP A 523 -17.84 -9.96 0.56
N VAL A 524 -17.73 -10.16 -0.75
CA VAL A 524 -18.74 -9.74 -1.75
C VAL A 524 -19.71 -10.86 -2.12
N THR A 525 -19.78 -11.93 -1.33
CA THR A 525 -20.71 -13.04 -1.53
C THR A 525 -22.15 -12.58 -1.32
N PRO A 526 -23.04 -12.70 -2.33
CA PRO A 526 -24.47 -12.48 -2.14
C PRO A 526 -25.08 -13.56 -1.23
N LEU A 527 -26.10 -13.19 -0.47
CA LEU A 527 -26.85 -14.13 0.38
C LEU A 527 -28.26 -14.40 -0.13
N SER A 528 -28.83 -13.50 -0.93
CA SER A 528 -30.26 -13.59 -1.28
C SER A 528 -30.55 -14.64 -2.35
N LEU A 529 -31.49 -15.55 -2.09
CA LEU A 529 -32.01 -16.51 -3.07
C LEU A 529 -32.61 -15.86 -4.32
N SER A 530 -33.04 -14.59 -4.25
CA SER A 530 -33.63 -13.90 -5.40
C SER A 530 -32.63 -13.55 -6.52
N VAL A 531 -31.32 -13.66 -6.25
CA VAL A 531 -30.25 -13.38 -7.22
C VAL A 531 -29.43 -14.64 -7.56
N ASP A 532 -29.72 -15.76 -6.90
CA ASP A 532 -29.08 -17.06 -7.08
C ASP A 532 -29.44 -17.68 -8.44
N ASN A 533 -28.47 -18.32 -9.09
CA ASN A 533 -28.63 -19.07 -10.33
C ASN A 533 -29.21 -18.24 -11.51
N VAL A 534 -29.12 -16.90 -11.46
CA VAL A 534 -29.66 -15.98 -12.49
C VAL A 534 -28.80 -15.96 -13.77
N GLY A 535 -27.53 -16.36 -13.68
CA GLY A 535 -26.58 -16.31 -14.79
C GLY A 535 -26.82 -17.38 -15.87
N ALA A 536 -26.26 -17.13 -17.06
CA ALA A 536 -26.22 -18.10 -18.16
C ALA A 536 -24.83 -18.78 -18.27
N PRO A 537 -24.70 -20.02 -18.73
CA PRO A 537 -23.39 -20.65 -18.92
C PRO A 537 -22.59 -19.97 -20.05
N LEU A 538 -21.49 -19.30 -19.68
CA LEU A 538 -20.60 -18.57 -20.61
C LEU A 538 -19.24 -19.26 -20.84
N GLY A 539 -19.04 -20.46 -20.30
CA GLY A 539 -17.76 -21.19 -20.36
C GLY A 539 -16.71 -20.75 -19.34
N ILE A 540 -17.07 -19.86 -18.40
CA ILE A 540 -16.22 -19.47 -17.27
C ILE A 540 -16.47 -20.46 -16.12
N THR A 541 -15.46 -21.26 -15.80
CA THR A 541 -15.62 -22.42 -14.91
C THR A 541 -15.33 -22.14 -13.43
N THR A 542 -14.69 -21.01 -13.13
CA THR A 542 -14.36 -20.63 -11.74
C THR A 542 -14.70 -19.18 -11.46
N ASP A 543 -14.95 -18.87 -10.19
CA ASP A 543 -15.27 -17.54 -9.69
C ASP A 543 -14.02 -16.76 -9.20
N LEU A 544 -14.21 -15.62 -8.52
CA LEU A 544 -13.14 -14.80 -7.92
C LEU A 544 -12.29 -15.56 -6.90
N ASN A 545 -12.90 -16.46 -6.11
CA ASN A 545 -12.22 -17.24 -5.08
C ASN A 545 -11.73 -18.61 -5.58
N ASN A 546 -11.85 -18.86 -6.90
CA ASN A 546 -11.56 -20.13 -7.57
C ASN A 546 -12.53 -21.28 -7.23
N ALA A 547 -13.70 -20.97 -6.65
CA ALA A 547 -14.78 -21.95 -6.53
C ALA A 547 -15.32 -22.31 -7.92
N THR A 548 -15.75 -23.55 -8.10
CA THR A 548 -16.31 -24.03 -9.38
C THR A 548 -17.70 -23.48 -9.58
N ARG A 549 -17.97 -22.94 -10.77
CA ARG A 549 -19.30 -22.46 -11.16
C ARG A 549 -20.20 -23.60 -11.64
N SER A 550 -21.50 -23.46 -11.44
CA SER A 550 -22.51 -24.32 -12.04
C SER A 550 -22.40 -24.28 -13.56
N ALA A 551 -22.32 -25.47 -14.18
CA ALA A 551 -22.23 -25.58 -15.63
C ALA A 551 -23.56 -25.29 -16.36
N THR A 552 -24.66 -25.23 -15.62
CA THR A 552 -26.02 -25.04 -16.16
C THR A 552 -26.68 -23.76 -15.70
N THR A 553 -26.37 -23.31 -14.48
CA THR A 553 -27.04 -22.19 -13.80
C THR A 553 -26.03 -21.37 -13.00
N PRO A 554 -24.95 -20.84 -13.61
CA PRO A 554 -23.96 -20.09 -12.86
C PRO A 554 -24.55 -18.82 -12.25
N ASP A 555 -23.93 -18.29 -11.21
CA ASP A 555 -24.39 -17.05 -10.58
C ASP A 555 -23.99 -15.79 -11.34
N ALA A 556 -24.84 -14.76 -11.28
CA ALA A 556 -24.46 -13.42 -11.68
C ALA A 556 -23.56 -12.78 -10.60
N GLY A 557 -22.50 -12.09 -11.04
CA GLY A 557 -21.48 -11.51 -10.18
C GLY A 557 -20.24 -12.40 -10.03
N ALA A 558 -19.28 -11.90 -9.25
CA ALA A 558 -17.92 -12.44 -9.15
C ALA A 558 -17.79 -13.70 -8.31
N ILE A 559 -18.83 -14.09 -7.57
CA ILE A 559 -18.83 -15.23 -6.64
C ILE A 559 -19.91 -16.21 -7.08
N GLU A 560 -19.60 -17.51 -7.01
CA GLU A 560 -20.61 -18.57 -7.04
C GLU A 560 -21.07 -18.85 -5.60
N PHE A 561 -22.37 -18.92 -5.36
CA PHE A 561 -22.93 -19.02 -4.01
C PHE A 561 -24.15 -19.93 -3.97
N THR A 562 -24.77 -20.02 -2.80
CA THR A 562 -26.07 -20.67 -2.62
C THR A 562 -26.96 -19.68 -1.90
N GLY A 563 -28.08 -19.36 -2.52
CA GLY A 563 -29.02 -18.38 -2.00
C GLY A 563 -29.73 -18.87 -0.74
N LEU A 564 -29.94 -17.94 0.20
CA LEU A 564 -30.68 -18.15 1.43
C LEU A 564 -32.04 -17.45 1.35
N THR A 565 -33.03 -17.96 2.08
CA THR A 565 -34.38 -17.36 2.15
C THR A 565 -34.49 -16.24 3.20
N GLY A 566 -33.48 -16.11 4.07
CA GLY A 566 -33.39 -15.10 5.12
C GLY A 566 -32.17 -15.35 6.00
N ASP A 567 -31.74 -14.32 6.71
CA ASP A 567 -30.53 -14.36 7.55
C ASP A 567 -30.55 -13.27 8.63
N ILE A 568 -29.88 -13.52 9.75
CA ILE A 568 -29.70 -12.56 10.84
C ILE A 568 -28.23 -12.15 10.86
N SER A 569 -27.91 -10.91 11.20
CA SER A 569 -26.53 -10.47 11.36
C SER A 569 -26.25 -9.90 12.74
N LEU A 570 -25.01 -10.06 13.21
CA LEU A 570 -24.50 -9.40 14.40
C LEU A 570 -24.01 -8.00 14.02
N THR A 571 -24.74 -6.95 14.43
CA THR A 571 -24.46 -5.57 14.01
C THR A 571 -23.72 -4.73 15.05
N GLY A 572 -23.66 -5.19 16.30
CA GLY A 572 -22.89 -4.51 17.32
C GLY A 572 -22.87 -5.23 18.65
N ALA A 573 -21.92 -4.85 19.49
CA ALA A 573 -21.89 -5.24 20.89
C ALA A 573 -21.22 -4.14 21.71
N LYS A 574 -21.61 -3.99 22.98
CA LYS A 574 -21.03 -3.01 23.91
C LYS A 574 -21.06 -3.53 25.35
N LEU A 575 -20.19 -2.96 26.17
CA LEU A 575 -20.20 -3.11 27.63
C LEU A 575 -20.89 -1.90 28.26
N GLU A 576 -21.81 -2.13 29.19
CA GLU A 576 -22.49 -1.06 29.93
C GLU A 576 -22.31 -1.28 31.43
N ARG A 577 -21.93 -0.21 32.12
CA ARG A 577 -21.84 -0.18 33.58
C ARG A 577 -23.26 -0.15 34.17
N LYS A 578 -23.56 -1.05 35.10
CA LYS A 578 -24.88 -1.17 35.74
C LYS A 578 -25.13 -0.14 36.85
N ASN A 579 -24.11 0.24 37.60
CA ASN A 579 -24.22 1.17 38.74
C ASN A 579 -23.14 2.25 38.66
N ILE A 580 -23.10 3.19 39.60
CA ILE A 580 -22.03 4.19 39.73
C ILE A 580 -20.64 3.51 39.78
N CYS A 581 -20.55 2.34 40.39
CA CYS A 581 -19.35 1.49 40.36
C CYS A 581 -19.51 0.32 39.40
N TYR A 582 -18.43 0.04 38.66
CA TYR A 582 -18.29 -1.24 37.97
C TYR A 582 -18.29 -2.38 38.99
N ASN A 583 -18.88 -3.51 38.64
CA ASN A 583 -19.12 -4.62 39.56
C ASN A 583 -19.16 -5.96 38.80
N PRO A 584 -19.26 -7.11 39.51
CA PRO A 584 -19.32 -8.43 38.89
C PRO A 584 -20.54 -8.74 38.02
N ASN A 585 -21.56 -7.86 38.03
CA ASN A 585 -22.84 -8.04 37.34
C ASN A 585 -23.15 -6.83 36.42
N ASP A 586 -22.12 -6.27 35.78
CA ASP A 586 -22.31 -5.29 34.73
C ASP A 586 -22.89 -5.95 33.45
N THR A 587 -23.09 -5.17 32.40
CA THR A 587 -23.90 -5.57 31.25
C THR A 587 -23.06 -5.80 30.01
N VAL A 588 -23.34 -6.91 29.32
CA VAL A 588 -23.04 -7.09 27.89
C VAL A 588 -24.32 -6.86 27.12
N ALA A 589 -24.30 -5.95 26.15
CA ALA A 589 -25.41 -5.72 25.22
C ALA A 589 -24.96 -6.10 23.80
N ILE A 590 -25.77 -6.92 23.12
CA ILE A 590 -25.53 -7.41 21.76
C ILE A 590 -26.69 -6.98 20.88
N THR A 591 -26.39 -6.41 19.72
CA THR A 591 -27.39 -5.95 18.75
C THR A 591 -27.38 -6.85 17.52
N ILE A 592 -28.49 -7.54 17.29
CA ILE A 592 -28.73 -8.34 16.09
C ILE A 592 -29.66 -7.61 15.14
N LYS A 593 -29.63 -7.97 13.85
CA LYS A 593 -30.54 -7.45 12.83
C LYS A 593 -31.08 -8.60 11.99
N ASN A 594 -32.40 -8.64 11.75
CA ASN A 594 -32.93 -9.49 10.69
C ASN A 594 -32.56 -8.84 9.36
N LEU A 595 -31.55 -9.38 8.68
CA LEU A 595 -30.92 -8.73 7.54
C LEU A 595 -31.87 -8.73 6.33
N PHE A 596 -32.51 -9.87 6.06
CA PHE A 596 -33.49 -10.07 5.01
C PHE A 596 -34.31 -11.35 5.25
N GLY A 597 -35.37 -11.57 4.45
CA GLY A 597 -36.22 -12.76 4.52
C GLY A 597 -37.60 -12.46 5.10
N ALA A 598 -38.11 -13.34 5.96
CA ALA A 598 -39.38 -13.15 6.66
C ALA A 598 -39.18 -12.61 8.09
N THR A 599 -40.26 -12.14 8.72
CA THR A 599 -40.24 -11.85 10.17
C THR A 599 -39.89 -13.13 10.94
N VAL A 600 -38.89 -13.04 11.80
CA VAL A 600 -38.44 -14.17 12.62
C VAL A 600 -39.26 -14.23 13.90
N ASP A 601 -39.82 -15.39 14.23
CA ASP A 601 -40.42 -15.69 15.53
C ASP A 601 -39.45 -16.52 16.36
N PHE A 602 -38.91 -15.95 17.45
CA PHE A 602 -37.91 -16.60 18.29
C PHE A 602 -38.49 -17.67 19.19
N SER A 603 -39.82 -17.74 19.36
CA SER A 603 -40.44 -18.88 20.05
C SER A 603 -40.40 -20.17 19.22
N VAL A 604 -40.33 -20.03 17.89
CA VAL A 604 -40.19 -21.13 16.94
C VAL A 604 -38.72 -21.37 16.58
N ASN A 605 -37.97 -20.29 16.34
CA ASN A 605 -36.57 -20.33 15.92
C ASN A 605 -35.68 -19.61 16.95
N PRO A 606 -35.40 -20.23 18.11
CA PRO A 606 -34.58 -19.60 19.12
C PRO A 606 -33.16 -19.35 18.59
N LEU A 607 -32.59 -18.19 18.93
CA LEU A 607 -31.23 -17.79 18.54
C LEU A 607 -30.37 -17.66 19.79
N THR A 608 -29.14 -18.16 19.73
CA THR A 608 -28.17 -18.03 20.83
C THR A 608 -27.04 -17.11 20.40
N THR A 609 -26.78 -16.09 21.21
CA THR A 609 -25.57 -15.27 21.08
C THR A 609 -24.55 -15.73 22.11
N VAL A 610 -23.26 -15.67 21.75
CA VAL A 610 -22.13 -16.06 22.59
C VAL A 610 -21.20 -14.86 22.70
N TRP A 611 -20.70 -14.60 23.91
CA TRP A 611 -19.78 -13.50 24.15
C TRP A 611 -18.64 -13.88 25.07
N ALA A 612 -17.50 -13.23 24.85
CA ALA A 612 -16.29 -13.36 25.65
C ALA A 612 -15.66 -11.99 25.87
N VAL A 613 -15.46 -11.64 27.14
CA VAL A 613 -14.78 -10.42 27.57
C VAL A 613 -13.42 -10.82 28.14
N THR A 614 -12.35 -10.31 27.54
CA THR A 614 -10.99 -10.42 28.08
C THR A 614 -10.58 -9.11 28.74
N GLY A 615 -9.75 -9.17 29.78
CA GLY A 615 -9.29 -7.98 30.49
C GLY A 615 -8.73 -8.31 31.87
N PRO A 616 -8.75 -7.37 32.82
CA PRO A 616 -8.38 -7.61 34.21
C PRO A 616 -9.15 -8.77 34.87
N VAL A 617 -10.42 -8.95 34.49
CA VAL A 617 -11.23 -10.12 34.84
C VAL A 617 -11.89 -10.66 33.57
N ASN A 618 -11.57 -11.90 33.21
CA ASN A 618 -12.20 -12.56 32.07
C ASN A 618 -13.62 -13.00 32.42
N SER A 619 -14.56 -12.80 31.51
CA SER A 619 -15.96 -13.24 31.63
C SER A 619 -16.42 -13.82 30.30
N THR A 620 -17.26 -14.84 30.33
CA THR A 620 -17.87 -15.43 29.13
C THR A 620 -19.32 -15.80 29.41
N GLY A 621 -20.16 -15.81 28.39
CA GLY A 621 -21.54 -16.26 28.56
C GLY A 621 -22.30 -16.34 27.26
N THR A 622 -23.59 -16.65 27.38
CA THR A 622 -24.52 -16.73 26.27
C THR A 622 -25.81 -15.97 26.58
N ILE A 623 -26.52 -15.55 25.53
CA ILE A 623 -27.87 -14.99 25.64
C ILE A 623 -28.76 -15.80 24.68
N VAL A 624 -29.79 -16.45 25.23
CA VAL A 624 -30.77 -17.19 24.43
C VAL A 624 -31.99 -16.31 24.18
N ILE A 625 -32.29 -16.10 22.91
CA ILE A 625 -33.44 -15.34 22.43
C ILE A 625 -34.49 -16.37 22.01
N ASN A 626 -35.54 -16.53 22.81
CA ASN A 626 -36.56 -17.57 22.62
C ASN A 626 -38.02 -17.05 22.70
N THR A 627 -38.20 -15.73 22.65
CA THR A 627 -39.52 -15.08 22.69
C THR A 627 -39.54 -13.83 21.83
N GLY A 628 -40.73 -13.46 21.35
CA GLY A 628 -40.91 -12.25 20.55
C GLY A 628 -40.55 -12.46 19.08
N THR A 629 -40.69 -11.39 18.30
CA THR A 629 -40.50 -11.42 16.85
C THR A 629 -39.54 -10.31 16.39
N LEU A 630 -38.77 -10.56 15.34
CA LEU A 630 -37.92 -9.57 14.68
C LEU A 630 -38.32 -9.39 13.22
N ALA A 631 -38.96 -8.26 12.93
CA ALA A 631 -39.32 -7.88 11.56
C ALA A 631 -38.08 -7.67 10.69
N VAL A 632 -38.23 -7.86 9.39
CA VAL A 632 -37.16 -7.66 8.40
C VAL A 632 -36.60 -6.24 8.47
N GLY A 633 -35.28 -6.11 8.48
CA GLY A 633 -34.58 -4.84 8.60
C GLY A 633 -34.54 -4.24 10.01
N ALA A 634 -35.32 -4.77 10.96
CA ALA A 634 -35.32 -4.30 12.34
C ALA A 634 -34.15 -4.88 13.14
N THR A 635 -33.75 -4.15 14.18
CA THR A 635 -32.71 -4.55 15.13
C THR A 635 -33.31 -4.93 16.47
N LEU A 636 -32.63 -5.82 17.20
CA LEU A 636 -32.94 -6.19 18.58
C LEU A 636 -31.67 -6.13 19.42
N GLU A 637 -31.70 -5.38 20.51
CA GLU A 637 -30.64 -5.37 21.53
C GLU A 637 -30.99 -6.37 22.63
N VAL A 638 -30.10 -7.33 22.91
CA VAL A 638 -30.23 -8.34 23.94
C VAL A 638 -29.12 -8.20 24.98
N LYS A 639 -29.43 -8.43 26.25
CA LYS A 639 -28.53 -8.12 27.38
C LYS A 639 -28.26 -9.32 28.28
N SER A 640 -27.02 -9.45 28.73
CA SER A 640 -26.62 -10.26 29.87
C SER A 640 -26.08 -9.36 30.98
N PHE A 641 -26.36 -9.68 32.24
CA PHE A 641 -25.97 -8.89 33.41
C PHE A 641 -24.90 -9.60 34.26
N THR A 642 -24.00 -10.32 33.60
CA THR A 642 -23.04 -11.24 34.26
C THR A 642 -21.58 -10.95 33.91
N VAL A 643 -21.27 -9.80 33.30
CA VAL A 643 -19.87 -9.44 33.04
C VAL A 643 -19.26 -8.79 34.27
N ASN A 644 -18.08 -9.25 34.64
CA ASN A 644 -17.34 -8.68 35.76
C ASN A 644 -16.35 -7.63 35.27
N MET A 645 -16.66 -6.36 35.55
CA MET A 645 -15.77 -5.22 35.29
C MET A 645 -15.25 -4.58 36.58
N ALA A 646 -15.26 -5.29 37.70
CA ALA A 646 -14.96 -4.72 39.02
C ALA A 646 -13.52 -4.20 39.18
N LEU A 647 -12.58 -4.62 38.32
CA LEU A 647 -11.19 -4.18 38.37
C LEU A 647 -10.86 -3.17 37.26
N PRO A 648 -10.09 -2.11 37.55
CA PRO A 648 -9.60 -1.17 36.54
C PRO A 648 -8.73 -1.84 35.47
N GLY A 649 -8.86 -1.36 34.23
CA GLY A 649 -8.09 -1.79 33.07
C GLY A 649 -8.92 -1.79 31.78
N ILE A 650 -8.33 -2.26 30.68
CA ILE A 650 -9.01 -2.35 29.38
C ILE A 650 -9.70 -3.70 29.27
N TYR A 651 -11.00 -3.68 29.00
CA TYR A 651 -11.80 -4.87 28.70
C TYR A 651 -12.12 -4.90 27.20
N THR A 652 -12.00 -6.08 26.59
CA THR A 652 -12.23 -6.32 25.17
C THR A 652 -13.34 -7.36 25.02
N LEU A 653 -14.45 -6.98 24.42
CA LEU A 653 -15.62 -7.82 24.14
C LEU A 653 -15.56 -8.37 22.71
N ASN A 654 -15.63 -9.69 22.61
CA ASN A 654 -15.89 -10.44 21.40
C ASN A 654 -17.28 -11.08 21.50
N ALA A 655 -17.99 -11.18 20.38
CA ALA A 655 -19.29 -11.83 20.33
C ALA A 655 -19.52 -12.49 18.96
N TYR A 656 -20.33 -13.55 18.95
CA TYR A 656 -20.88 -14.14 17.74
C TYR A 656 -22.30 -14.68 17.98
N ILE A 657 -23.08 -14.89 16.92
CA ILE A 657 -24.36 -15.60 16.98
C ILE A 657 -24.21 -17.02 16.43
N GLN A 658 -24.92 -17.98 17.02
CA GLN A 658 -24.87 -19.37 16.57
C GLN A 658 -25.79 -19.58 15.35
N PRO A 659 -25.42 -20.48 14.42
CA PRO A 659 -26.25 -20.79 13.28
C PRO A 659 -27.56 -21.48 13.71
N ASN A 660 -28.65 -21.17 13.02
CA ASN A 660 -29.94 -21.85 13.16
C ASN A 660 -30.73 -21.80 11.83
N ALA A 661 -32.00 -22.20 11.84
CA ALA A 661 -32.80 -22.25 10.62
C ALA A 661 -33.02 -20.88 9.95
N VAL A 662 -32.96 -19.78 10.72
CA VAL A 662 -33.18 -18.40 10.26
C VAL A 662 -31.88 -17.57 10.22
N ASN A 663 -30.76 -18.19 10.59
CA ASN A 663 -29.42 -17.62 10.61
C ASN A 663 -28.46 -18.65 10.03
N GLN A 664 -28.34 -18.68 8.70
CA GLN A 664 -27.64 -19.74 7.99
C GLN A 664 -26.24 -19.32 7.56
N SER A 665 -26.00 -18.02 7.38
CA SER A 665 -24.70 -17.53 6.96
C SER A 665 -23.77 -17.29 8.15
N ALA A 666 -22.62 -17.96 8.19
CA ALA A 666 -21.59 -17.69 9.21
C ALA A 666 -20.81 -16.39 8.97
N THR A 667 -20.94 -15.76 7.79
CA THR A 667 -20.07 -14.66 7.33
C THR A 667 -20.30 -13.33 8.05
N ASN A 668 -21.47 -13.15 8.64
CA ASN A 668 -21.90 -11.93 9.34
C ASN A 668 -22.28 -12.20 10.82
N ASP A 669 -21.93 -13.40 11.31
CA ASP A 669 -22.27 -13.86 12.65
C ASP A 669 -21.33 -13.31 13.72
N THR A 670 -20.13 -12.88 13.34
CA THR A 670 -19.05 -12.52 14.28
C THR A 670 -18.76 -11.02 14.27
N LEU A 671 -18.51 -10.46 15.45
CA LEU A 671 -18.14 -9.06 15.60
C LEU A 671 -16.77 -8.81 14.94
N VAL A 672 -16.76 -8.05 13.84
CA VAL A 672 -15.56 -7.77 13.04
C VAL A 672 -14.53 -6.93 13.80
N ASN A 673 -14.99 -6.00 14.64
CA ASN A 673 -14.14 -5.16 15.49
C ASN A 673 -14.52 -5.35 16.96
N PRO A 674 -13.65 -5.97 17.79
CA PRO A 674 -13.93 -6.14 19.20
C PRO A 674 -14.20 -4.80 19.89
N PHE A 675 -15.25 -4.75 20.71
CA PHE A 675 -15.56 -3.55 21.47
C PHE A 675 -14.61 -3.44 22.66
N THR A 676 -13.90 -2.32 22.79
CA THR A 676 -13.00 -2.08 23.93
C THR A 676 -13.56 -1.00 24.85
N SER A 677 -13.43 -1.20 26.16
CA SER A 677 -13.81 -0.23 27.18
C SER A 677 -12.73 -0.12 28.25
N GLU A 678 -12.33 1.11 28.56
CA GLU A 678 -11.41 1.38 29.66
C GLU A 678 -12.20 1.59 30.95
N VAL A 679 -12.04 0.66 31.89
CA VAL A 679 -12.52 0.81 33.27
C VAL A 679 -11.44 1.55 34.05
N ARG A 680 -11.73 2.79 34.44
CA ARG A 680 -10.83 3.59 35.28
C ARG A 680 -11.15 3.41 36.75
N SER A 681 -10.13 3.55 37.60
CA SER A 681 -10.32 3.65 39.04
C SER A 681 -11.25 4.81 39.37
N ILE A 682 -12.28 4.52 40.15
CA ILE A 682 -13.28 5.51 40.55
C ILE A 682 -12.69 6.52 41.55
N LEU A 683 -11.64 6.15 42.28
CA LEU A 683 -10.89 7.05 43.14
C LEU A 683 -9.40 6.73 43.00
N ALA A 684 -8.59 7.72 42.66
CA ALA A 684 -7.14 7.65 42.63
C ALA A 684 -6.56 8.61 43.67
N LEU A 685 -5.72 8.10 44.59
CA LEU A 685 -5.05 8.88 45.63
C LEU A 685 -3.54 8.96 45.34
N SER A 686 -2.96 10.15 45.51
CA SER A 686 -1.51 10.36 45.36
C SER A 686 -0.96 11.42 46.32
N PRO A 687 -0.01 11.07 47.22
CA PRO A 687 0.42 9.70 47.51
C PRO A 687 -0.67 8.91 48.23
N LEU A 688 -0.65 7.57 48.11
CA LEU A 688 -1.63 6.68 48.76
C LEU A 688 -1.51 6.71 50.30
N THR A 689 -0.30 6.98 50.80
CA THR A 689 0.02 7.21 52.20
C THR A 689 1.04 8.34 52.33
N SER A 690 0.99 9.11 53.42
CA SER A 690 2.01 10.10 53.74
C SER A 690 2.25 10.10 55.26
N THR A 691 3.51 10.23 55.67
CA THR A 691 3.89 10.27 57.08
C THR A 691 4.35 11.69 57.42
N ILE A 692 3.71 12.32 58.40
CA ILE A 692 4.09 13.65 58.89
C ILE A 692 4.99 13.43 60.12
N THR A 693 6.26 13.76 60.00
CA THR A 693 7.28 13.49 61.03
C THR A 693 7.60 14.71 61.89
N SER A 694 7.02 15.88 61.58
CA SER A 694 7.25 17.14 62.29
C SER A 694 6.07 18.09 62.07
N PRO A 695 5.73 18.94 63.05
CA PRO A 695 4.65 19.93 62.93
C PRO A 695 4.92 21.03 61.89
N TYR A 696 6.13 21.09 61.30
CA TYR A 696 6.50 22.10 60.30
C TYR A 696 6.47 21.59 58.84
N VAL A 697 6.06 20.34 58.61
CA VAL A 697 6.04 19.74 57.26
C VAL A 697 4.62 19.69 56.71
N THR A 698 4.40 20.19 55.50
CA THR A 698 3.14 20.03 54.76
C THR A 698 3.20 18.85 53.81
N THR A 699 2.11 18.08 53.71
CA THR A 699 1.93 17.03 52.70
C THR A 699 0.68 17.29 51.90
N LYS A 700 0.73 17.04 50.58
CA LYS A 700 -0.39 17.27 49.66
C LYS A 700 -0.92 15.93 49.16
N LEU A 701 -2.10 15.55 49.63
CA LEU A 701 -2.84 14.39 49.15
C LEU A 701 -3.75 14.82 47.99
N ASN A 702 -3.51 14.27 46.81
CA ASN A 702 -4.37 14.49 45.65
C ASN A 702 -5.31 13.30 45.50
N ALA A 703 -6.62 13.55 45.56
CA ALA A 703 -7.65 12.58 45.21
C ALA A 703 -8.26 12.99 43.86
N ASN A 704 -8.35 12.07 42.91
CA ASN A 704 -9.02 12.25 41.64
C ASN A 704 -10.13 11.21 41.48
N SER A 705 -11.35 11.65 41.20
CA SER A 705 -12.51 10.81 40.97
C SER A 705 -13.36 11.45 39.87
N PRO A 706 -13.78 10.70 38.84
CA PRO A 706 -14.77 11.17 37.88
C PRO A 706 -16.16 11.38 38.52
N LEU A 707 -16.34 11.00 39.79
CA LEU A 707 -17.58 11.20 40.55
C LEU A 707 -17.52 12.40 41.50
N PHE A 708 -16.41 13.15 41.58
CA PHE A 708 -16.44 14.43 42.29
C PHE A 708 -17.38 15.36 41.52
N PRO A 709 -18.55 15.73 42.06
CA PRO A 709 -19.36 16.76 41.40
C PRO A 709 -18.52 18.04 41.34
N GLY A 710 -18.60 18.78 40.23
CA GLY A 710 -18.10 20.15 40.21
C GLY A 710 -18.77 20.91 41.36
N GLY A 711 -18.00 21.26 42.39
CA GLY A 711 -18.51 21.92 43.59
C GLY A 711 -18.10 21.33 44.95
N ALA A 712 -17.27 20.29 45.02
CA ALA A 712 -16.73 19.85 46.31
C ALA A 712 -15.74 20.88 46.88
N VAL A 713 -16.07 21.40 48.06
CA VAL A 713 -15.30 22.39 48.82
C VAL A 713 -14.23 21.68 49.66
N LYS A 714 -12.99 22.19 49.70
CA LYS A 714 -11.88 21.68 50.52
C LYS A 714 -11.43 22.74 51.52
N PHE A 715 -11.24 22.36 52.77
CA PHE A 715 -10.57 23.19 53.76
C PHE A 715 -9.07 22.99 53.61
N SER A 716 -8.35 24.05 53.25
CA SER A 716 -6.93 23.97 52.87
C SER A 716 -6.01 24.58 53.92
N GLU A 717 -6.49 25.52 54.75
CA GLU A 717 -5.64 26.19 55.74
C GLU A 717 -6.45 26.73 56.95
N LEU A 718 -6.03 26.37 58.17
CA LEU A 718 -6.33 27.12 59.39
C LEU A 718 -5.07 27.93 59.70
N VAL A 719 -5.08 29.24 59.47
CA VAL A 719 -3.96 30.11 59.88
C VAL A 719 -4.28 30.66 61.26
N HIS A 720 -3.38 30.41 62.21
CA HIS A 720 -3.56 30.70 63.64
C HIS A 720 -3.02 32.09 64.05
N PHE A 721 -2.69 33.00 63.12
CA PHE A 721 -2.12 34.32 63.49
C PHE A 721 -2.39 35.46 62.50
N LYS A 722 -2.87 36.62 63.00
CA LYS A 722 -2.97 37.89 62.28
C LYS A 722 -1.64 38.66 62.36
N SER A 723 -0.75 38.44 61.39
CA SER A 723 0.51 39.23 61.29
C SER A 723 0.34 40.50 60.45
N SER A 724 1.20 41.50 60.65
CA SER A 724 1.24 42.74 59.87
C SER A 724 1.67 42.56 58.40
N THR A 725 2.12 41.36 58.03
CA THR A 725 2.49 40.95 56.66
C THR A 725 1.47 39.95 56.12
N GLY A 726 0.77 40.29 55.02
CA GLY A 726 -0.16 39.37 54.32
C GLY A 726 -1.64 39.79 54.30
N ALA A 727 -1.98 41.04 54.66
CA ALA A 727 -3.37 41.50 54.57
C ALA A 727 -3.89 41.49 53.12
N PRO A 728 -5.13 41.00 52.87
CA PRO A 728 -5.74 41.09 51.54
C PRO A 728 -5.90 42.55 51.11
N THR A 729 -5.84 42.78 49.80
CA THR A 729 -6.02 44.12 49.20
C THR A 729 -7.39 44.68 49.61
N GLY A 730 -7.40 45.76 50.40
CA GLY A 730 -8.61 46.33 51.01
C GLY A 730 -8.64 46.30 52.53
N GLY A 731 -7.67 45.64 53.17
CA GLY A 731 -7.58 45.51 54.63
C GLY A 731 -8.46 44.38 55.17
N TRP A 732 -8.27 44.05 56.44
CA TRP A 732 -9.09 43.03 57.10
C TRP A 732 -10.52 43.56 57.30
N PRO A 733 -11.57 42.76 57.01
CA PRO A 733 -12.94 43.15 57.29
C PRO A 733 -13.15 43.46 58.79
N ALA A 734 -13.98 44.47 59.10
CA ALA A 734 -14.15 44.97 60.48
C ALA A 734 -14.73 43.96 61.49
N TRP A 735 -15.22 42.81 61.03
CA TRP A 735 -15.74 41.72 61.85
C TRP A 735 -14.69 40.69 62.26
N VAL A 736 -13.44 40.80 61.78
CA VAL A 736 -12.29 39.94 62.12
C VAL A 736 -11.53 40.53 63.32
N ALA A 737 -11.89 40.11 64.52
CA ALA A 737 -11.40 40.70 65.78
C ALA A 737 -10.18 39.96 66.39
N ASP A 738 -10.00 38.67 66.14
CA ASP A 738 -8.95 37.82 66.77
C ASP A 738 -8.15 36.98 65.74
N ASP A 739 -7.15 36.24 66.21
CA ASP A 739 -6.01 35.67 65.47
C ASP A 739 -6.28 34.44 64.57
N ASP A 740 -7.52 34.04 64.27
CA ASP A 740 -7.80 32.78 63.54
C ASP A 740 -8.59 32.97 62.22
N ASN A 741 -8.01 32.57 61.08
CA ASN A 741 -8.68 32.57 59.78
C ASN A 741 -8.80 31.14 59.19
N VAL A 742 -9.96 30.80 58.63
CA VAL A 742 -10.21 29.57 57.86
C VAL A 742 -10.23 29.91 56.37
N GLU A 743 -9.25 29.43 55.61
CA GLU A 743 -9.32 29.44 54.16
C GLU A 743 -10.05 28.19 53.66
N ILE A 744 -11.06 28.44 52.82
CA ILE A 744 -11.80 27.42 52.12
C ILE A 744 -11.45 27.53 50.64
N SER A 745 -10.91 26.47 50.05
CA SER A 745 -10.62 26.42 48.61
C SER A 745 -11.58 25.48 47.89
N GLY A 746 -12.00 25.83 46.68
CA GLY A 746 -12.97 25.10 45.87
C GLY A 746 -12.89 25.51 44.40
N VAL A 747 -13.90 25.16 43.62
CA VAL A 747 -13.96 25.57 42.20
C VAL A 747 -14.30 27.06 42.13
N PRO A 748 -13.60 27.87 41.30
CA PRO A 748 -13.94 29.27 41.08
C PRO A 748 -15.43 29.50 40.82
N ASN A 749 -16.02 30.48 41.50
CA ASN A 749 -17.43 30.87 41.36
C ASN A 749 -18.47 29.78 41.68
N SER A 750 -18.06 28.65 42.29
CA SER A 750 -18.99 27.61 42.73
C SER A 750 -19.74 28.04 44.00
N SER A 751 -21.00 27.62 44.14
CA SER A 751 -21.82 27.95 45.31
C SER A 751 -21.29 27.27 46.57
N ILE A 752 -21.18 28.05 47.64
CA ILE A 752 -20.91 27.59 49.01
C ILE A 752 -22.08 27.87 49.95
N ALA A 753 -23.22 28.30 49.41
CA ALA A 753 -24.44 28.54 50.17
C ALA A 753 -24.87 27.28 50.95
N GLY A 754 -25.22 27.45 52.23
CA GLY A 754 -25.69 26.37 53.10
C GLY A 754 -24.60 25.56 53.79
N TYR A 755 -23.31 25.79 53.50
CA TYR A 755 -22.23 25.22 54.30
C TYR A 755 -22.20 25.90 55.68
N VAL A 756 -22.02 25.10 56.74
CA VAL A 756 -21.97 25.54 58.14
C VAL A 756 -20.58 25.28 58.70
N ILE A 757 -20.01 26.26 59.37
CA ILE A 757 -18.70 26.17 60.02
C ILE A 757 -18.85 26.51 61.49
N GLU A 758 -18.27 25.65 62.31
CA GLU A 758 -18.33 25.73 63.75
C GLU A 758 -16.92 25.87 64.31
N THR A 759 -16.68 26.88 65.15
CA THR A 759 -15.43 27.01 65.90
C THR A 759 -15.64 26.50 67.32
N TRP A 760 -14.63 25.82 67.85
CA TRP A 760 -14.66 25.19 69.17
C TRP A 760 -13.38 25.55 69.93
N GLN A 761 -13.50 25.98 71.19
CA GLN A 761 -12.33 26.08 72.06
C GLN A 761 -11.92 24.71 72.57
N THR A 762 -10.63 24.53 72.83
CA THR A 762 -10.07 23.27 73.30
C THR A 762 -10.75 22.82 74.60
N ASN A 763 -11.48 21.71 74.53
CA ASN A 763 -12.24 21.06 75.62
C ASN A 763 -13.59 21.70 76.01
N ALA A 764 -14.21 22.52 75.16
CA ALA A 764 -15.59 22.95 75.36
C ALA A 764 -16.60 21.89 74.87
N ALA A 765 -17.68 21.67 75.64
CA ALA A 765 -18.76 20.73 75.27
C ALA A 765 -19.83 21.35 74.33
N THR A 766 -19.68 22.63 73.97
CA THR A 766 -20.60 23.40 73.14
C THR A 766 -19.83 24.26 72.14
N VAL A 767 -20.35 24.38 70.91
CA VAL A 767 -19.79 25.23 69.84
C VAL A 767 -19.62 26.66 70.34
N GLU A 768 -18.47 27.27 70.06
CA GLU A 768 -18.21 28.66 70.41
C GLU A 768 -18.87 29.61 69.41
N ARG A 769 -18.73 29.36 68.10
CA ARG A 769 -19.36 30.17 67.04
C ARG A 769 -19.79 29.29 65.88
N VAL A 770 -20.92 29.64 65.26
CA VAL A 770 -21.45 28.98 64.06
C VAL A 770 -21.62 30.03 62.96
N HIS A 771 -21.06 29.78 61.78
CA HIS A 771 -21.31 30.57 60.58
C HIS A 771 -21.92 29.70 59.49
N THR A 772 -23.09 30.09 58.98
CA THR A 772 -23.71 29.45 57.81
C THR A 772 -23.63 30.39 56.62
N PHE A 773 -23.06 29.92 55.52
CA PHE A 773 -22.98 30.72 54.30
C PHE A 773 -24.38 30.99 53.74
N PRO A 774 -24.73 32.26 53.47
CA PRO A 774 -26.07 32.61 53.02
C PRO A 774 -26.33 32.13 51.59
N ALA A 775 -27.62 32.11 51.20
CA ALA A 775 -28.02 31.86 49.83
C ALA A 775 -27.32 32.83 48.86
N GLY A 776 -26.73 32.29 47.79
CA GLY A 776 -25.98 33.06 46.80
C GLY A 776 -24.50 33.27 47.12
N ALA A 777 -24.00 32.77 48.26
CA ALA A 777 -22.57 32.77 48.53
C ALA A 777 -21.84 31.87 47.52
N VAL A 778 -20.81 32.42 46.86
CA VAL A 778 -19.98 31.71 45.88
C VAL A 778 -18.50 31.89 46.23
N MET A 779 -17.69 30.91 45.86
CA MET A 779 -16.23 31.01 45.88
C MET A 779 -15.78 32.19 45.01
N SER A 780 -14.64 32.80 45.36
CA SER A 780 -14.02 33.82 44.52
C SER A 780 -13.69 33.28 43.12
N PRO A 781 -13.38 34.14 42.14
CA PRO A 781 -12.88 33.73 40.83
C PRO A 781 -11.56 32.95 40.87
N ASN A 782 -10.86 32.95 42.01
CA ASN A 782 -9.66 32.16 42.22
C ASN A 782 -9.94 30.83 42.95
N GLY A 783 -11.21 30.52 43.23
CA GLY A 783 -11.60 29.29 43.90
C GLY A 783 -11.30 29.32 45.40
N THR A 784 -11.36 30.48 46.03
CA THR A 784 -11.14 30.63 47.48
C THR A 784 -12.26 31.43 48.13
N ALA A 785 -12.59 31.09 49.37
CA ALA A 785 -13.44 31.85 50.26
C ALA A 785 -12.75 31.94 51.63
N TYR A 786 -12.72 33.13 52.20
CA TYR A 786 -12.07 33.38 53.47
C TYR A 786 -13.11 33.61 54.55
N LEU A 787 -12.91 32.97 55.69
CA LEU A 787 -13.56 33.31 56.95
C LEU A 787 -12.47 33.76 57.91
N GLY A 788 -12.65 34.94 58.50
CA GLY A 788 -11.85 35.40 59.63
C GLY A 788 -12.69 35.64 60.87
#